data_AF-A0A3Q1D1S4-F1
#
_entry.id   AF-A0A3Q1D1S4-F1
#
_cell.length_a   1.000
_cell.length_b   1.000
_cell.length_c   1.000
_cell.angle_alpha   90.00
_cell.angle_beta   90.00
_cell.angle_gamma   90.00
#
_symmetry.space_group_name_H-M   'P 1'
#
loop_
_entity.id
_entity.type
_entity.pdbx_description
1 polymer ?
#
loop_
_entity_poly.entity_id
_entity_poly.type
_entity_poly.pdbx_seq_one_letter_code
_entity_poly.pdbx_strand_id
1 'polypeptide(L)'
;MLHFRFSTVLKELFEATLKRPSIGSRQTCLPTRHCCFGASSVDARAVSPQLKVLHAAVHRPAFRTAPFAAPFRSYCTKTEGAAVELDDQLKKDGVGNEAASDKRRNAGILPSLEDLLFYTVAEGQETMPAHKFLTALKATGLRSGDPRLKECMETLKETLKNTSDGVTLDRHLFKKCVQSNIVLLTQAFRKKFVIPDFQSFSSHIDELYESAKNLSGGQVADYIPQLARFSPDLWAVSLCTVDGQRHTVGDTKVPFCLQSCVKPLKYAVAVHDHGTEFVHSFIGKEPSGLRFNKLFLNEDDKPHNPMVNAGAIVCTSLIKQGAGNAEKFDYVMNFLKKMAGNEYVGFSNATFQSERESGDRNFAIGYYLKEKKCFPEGTDMTSVLDFYFQLCSIEVTCESASVMAATLANGGICPITGERVLSPEAVRNTLSLMHSCGMYDFSGQFAFHVGLPAKSGVAGGILLVVPNVMGIMCWSPPLDKLGNSVRGIQFCTDLVELFNFHNYDNLRHFAKKHDPRREGGDQRVKSVINLLFAAYTGDASALRRFALSSMDMEQRDYDSRTALHVAAAEGHTEVVRFLLEACKVNPVPRDRWGNTPMDEAVQFGHHDVVTILQNYQDKYSPHAAADDKESAEKSLDSLL
;
A
#
# COMPACT_ATOMS: atom_id res chain seq x y z
N MET A 1 5.87 28.72 26.64
CA MET A 1 7.16 29.40 26.95
C MET A 1 7.98 28.44 27.79
N LEU A 2 9.00 27.79 27.21
CA LEU A 2 9.81 26.76 27.88
C LEU A 2 11.28 26.92 27.46
N HIS A 3 12.21 26.80 28.40
CA HIS A 3 13.64 27.00 28.17
C HIS A 3 14.34 25.70 27.78
N PHE A 4 14.96 25.67 26.61
CA PHE A 4 15.99 24.69 26.29
C PHE A 4 17.35 25.14 26.86
N ARG A 5 18.04 24.25 27.57
CA ARG A 5 19.46 24.40 27.92
C ARG A 5 20.30 23.67 26.87
N PHE A 6 21.17 24.40 26.16
CA PHE A 6 22.21 23.79 25.32
C PHE A 6 23.43 23.40 26.16
N SER A 7 24.09 22.30 25.80
CA SER A 7 25.38 21.88 26.38
C SER A 7 26.58 22.46 25.61
N THR A 8 27.70 22.63 26.31
CA THR A 8 28.72 23.64 25.97
C THR A 8 29.87 23.12 25.09
N VAL A 9 29.61 22.23 24.12
CA VAL A 9 30.67 21.48 23.39
C VAL A 9 30.68 21.73 21.86
N LEU A 10 29.75 22.54 21.33
CA LEU A 10 29.57 22.74 19.88
C LEU A 10 29.75 24.19 19.40
N LYS A 11 30.60 24.98 20.07
CA LYS A 11 30.73 26.43 19.80
C LYS A 11 32.10 26.93 19.33
N GLU A 12 33.15 26.11 19.33
CA GLU A 12 34.52 26.56 19.03
C GLU A 12 35.03 26.21 17.61
N LEU A 13 34.20 25.58 16.77
CA LEU A 13 34.61 25.07 15.44
C LEU A 13 34.12 25.90 14.22
N PHE A 14 33.50 27.06 14.42
CA PHE A 14 32.88 27.82 13.32
C PHE A 14 33.05 29.37 13.32
N GLU A 15 33.83 29.97 14.23
CA GLU A 15 34.07 31.44 14.25
C GLU A 15 35.50 31.86 13.80
N ALA A 16 36.06 31.14 12.82
CA ALA A 16 37.10 31.63 11.91
C ALA A 16 36.91 30.91 10.56
N THR A 17 36.75 31.55 9.39
CA THR A 17 37.27 32.84 8.92
C THR A 17 36.36 33.38 7.80
N LEU A 18 36.25 34.72 7.63
CA LEU A 18 36.06 35.48 6.36
C LEU A 18 35.31 36.82 6.60
N LYS A 19 36.06 37.90 6.89
CA LYS A 19 35.58 39.27 6.65
C LYS A 19 36.26 39.84 5.41
N ARG A 20 35.48 40.39 4.48
CA ARG A 20 35.99 41.22 3.37
C ARG A 20 36.41 42.60 3.87
N PRO A 21 37.53 43.18 3.39
CA PRO A 21 37.71 44.63 3.35
C PRO A 21 37.10 45.23 2.06
N SER A 22 36.88 46.54 2.03
CA SER A 22 36.44 47.26 0.82
C SER A 22 36.81 48.75 0.87
N ILE A 23 36.92 49.38 -0.31
CA ILE A 23 37.09 50.83 -0.57
C ILE A 23 38.47 51.42 -0.25
N GLY A 24 39.09 52.10 -1.23
CA GLY A 24 40.37 52.81 -1.07
C GLY A 24 40.90 53.53 -2.34
N SER A 25 40.47 54.79 -2.55
CA SER A 25 41.12 55.87 -3.35
C SER A 25 41.67 55.65 -4.78
N ARG A 26 40.98 56.28 -5.74
CA ARG A 26 41.45 57.30 -6.74
C ARG A 26 42.75 57.14 -7.58
N GLN A 27 42.60 57.58 -8.84
CA GLN A 27 43.48 58.43 -9.70
C GLN A 27 44.38 57.83 -10.82
N THR A 28 43.97 58.17 -12.07
CA THR A 28 44.75 58.64 -13.25
C THR A 28 45.67 57.72 -14.09
N CYS A 29 45.34 57.68 -15.39
CA CYS A 29 46.23 57.75 -16.59
C CYS A 29 47.15 56.57 -17.01
N LEU A 30 46.70 55.88 -18.07
CA LEU A 30 47.32 55.74 -19.42
C LEU A 30 48.72 56.37 -19.68
N PRO A 31 49.56 55.87 -20.66
CA PRO A 31 49.21 55.06 -21.85
C PRO A 31 50.24 53.99 -22.34
N THR A 32 50.00 53.48 -23.56
CA THR A 32 50.94 53.08 -24.67
C THR A 32 51.55 51.67 -24.82
N ARG A 33 51.28 51.11 -26.04
CA ARG A 33 52.16 50.31 -26.95
C ARG A 33 52.52 48.86 -26.56
N HIS A 34 52.68 47.90 -27.48
CA HIS A 34 52.55 47.88 -28.95
C HIS A 34 52.14 46.47 -29.47
N CYS A 35 51.32 46.40 -30.53
CA CYS A 35 51.42 45.60 -31.78
C CYS A 35 51.85 44.09 -31.81
N CYS A 36 51.47 43.29 -32.82
CA CYS A 36 50.74 43.55 -34.08
C CYS A 36 50.33 42.24 -34.81
N PHE A 37 49.16 42.20 -35.48
CA PHE A 37 48.69 41.30 -36.59
C PHE A 37 48.73 39.75 -36.43
N GLY A 38 47.93 38.95 -37.15
CA GLY A 38 46.82 39.18 -38.11
C GLY A 38 45.95 37.89 -38.26
N ALA A 39 44.65 37.95 -38.56
CA ALA A 39 44.03 37.98 -39.91
C ALA A 39 44.15 36.65 -40.71
N SER A 40 43.12 36.07 -41.38
CA SER A 40 41.72 36.50 -41.65
C SER A 40 40.85 35.39 -42.32
N SER A 41 39.51 35.40 -42.12
CA SER A 41 38.40 35.26 -43.12
C SER A 41 38.32 34.07 -44.14
N VAL A 42 37.19 33.59 -44.69
CA VAL A 42 35.72 33.79 -44.53
C VAL A 42 34.92 32.70 -45.33
N ASP A 43 33.69 32.41 -44.92
CA ASP A 43 32.50 31.81 -45.59
C ASP A 43 32.52 30.67 -46.65
N ALA A 44 31.78 29.61 -46.28
CA ALA A 44 30.61 29.01 -46.97
C ALA A 44 30.63 28.56 -48.46
N ARG A 45 30.15 27.31 -48.67
CA ARG A 45 28.88 27.03 -49.39
C ARG A 45 28.42 25.57 -49.20
N ALA A 46 27.12 25.32 -49.39
CA ALA A 46 26.52 23.99 -49.33
C ALA A 46 26.05 23.53 -50.73
N VAL A 47 26.18 22.23 -51.01
CA VAL A 47 25.44 21.49 -52.07
C VAL A 47 25.25 20.05 -51.61
N SER A 48 24.08 19.47 -51.88
CA SER A 48 23.89 18.02 -51.98
C SER A 48 23.32 17.67 -53.36
N PRO A 49 23.54 16.43 -53.84
CA PRO A 49 22.46 15.73 -54.51
C PRO A 49 22.37 14.25 -54.11
N GLN A 50 21.30 13.58 -54.57
CA GLN A 50 20.96 12.20 -54.26
C GLN A 50 21.28 11.22 -55.42
N LEU A 51 21.08 9.93 -55.12
CA LEU A 51 20.45 8.89 -55.96
C LEU A 51 21.29 7.96 -56.87
N LYS A 52 20.87 6.67 -56.84
CA LYS A 52 21.21 5.48 -57.66
C LYS A 52 22.55 4.80 -57.32
N VAL A 53 22.68 3.52 -56.90
CA VAL A 53 22.00 2.21 -57.13
C VAL A 53 22.60 1.40 -58.29
N LEU A 54 23.26 0.26 -57.98
CA LEU A 54 23.18 -1.03 -58.73
C LEU A 54 23.90 -2.23 -58.03
N HIS A 55 23.54 -3.44 -58.46
CA HIS A 55 23.68 -4.78 -57.83
C HIS A 55 25.08 -5.48 -57.85
N ALA A 56 25.30 -6.34 -56.84
CA ALA A 56 25.78 -7.75 -56.93
C ALA A 56 25.44 -8.48 -55.59
N ALA A 57 25.03 -9.75 -55.42
CA ALA A 57 25.21 -11.04 -56.12
C ALA A 57 26.59 -11.73 -55.83
N VAL A 58 26.72 -13.01 -55.40
CA VAL A 58 25.73 -14.05 -55.03
C VAL A 58 26.33 -15.21 -54.16
N HIS A 59 25.46 -15.97 -53.47
CA HIS A 59 25.58 -17.33 -52.84
C HIS A 59 26.70 -17.83 -51.89
N ARG A 60 26.22 -18.25 -50.69
CA ARG A 60 26.46 -19.50 -49.91
C ARG A 60 27.22 -20.69 -50.55
N PRO A 61 27.79 -21.57 -49.69
CA PRO A 61 27.18 -22.91 -49.45
C PRO A 61 26.77 -23.17 -47.98
N ALA A 62 26.16 -24.34 -47.67
CA ALA A 62 25.76 -24.75 -46.30
C ALA A 62 25.40 -26.26 -46.17
N PHE A 63 25.71 -26.90 -45.03
CA PHE A 63 25.08 -28.10 -44.41
C PHE A 63 25.47 -28.09 -42.90
N ARG A 64 24.54 -28.09 -41.91
CA ARG A 64 23.84 -29.22 -41.23
C ARG A 64 24.80 -30.19 -40.49
N THR A 65 24.54 -30.68 -39.28
CA THR A 65 23.42 -30.57 -38.28
C THR A 65 23.98 -30.11 -36.90
N ALA A 66 23.44 -30.26 -35.67
CA ALA A 66 22.17 -30.75 -35.07
C ALA A 66 21.95 -30.09 -33.67
N PRO A 67 20.71 -29.90 -33.17
CA PRO A 67 20.42 -29.52 -31.77
C PRO A 67 19.81 -30.65 -30.92
N PHE A 68 20.07 -30.65 -29.61
CA PHE A 68 19.41 -31.53 -28.61
C PHE A 68 18.21 -30.83 -27.96
N ALA A 69 17.07 -31.53 -27.82
CA ALA A 69 15.93 -31.11 -27.00
C ALA A 69 15.04 -32.31 -26.61
N ALA A 70 14.65 -32.42 -25.33
CA ALA A 70 13.68 -33.39 -24.81
C ALA A 70 13.22 -32.98 -23.38
N PRO A 71 12.05 -33.47 -22.88
CA PRO A 71 10.76 -33.31 -23.56
C PRO A 71 9.61 -32.90 -22.60
N PHE A 72 8.68 -32.07 -23.07
CA PHE A 72 7.33 -32.00 -22.48
C PHE A 72 6.48 -33.17 -23.00
N ARG A 73 5.66 -33.79 -22.14
CA ARG A 73 4.69 -34.82 -22.55
C ARG A 73 3.31 -34.22 -22.80
N SER A 74 2.71 -34.62 -23.92
CA SER A 74 1.26 -34.56 -24.17
C SER A 74 0.83 -35.93 -24.70
N TYR A 75 -0.41 -36.35 -24.40
CA TYR A 75 -0.96 -37.64 -24.78
C TYR A 75 -2.22 -37.45 -25.61
N CYS A 76 -2.32 -38.18 -26.73
CA CYS A 76 -3.55 -38.35 -27.49
C CYS A 76 -3.96 -39.83 -27.57
N THR A 77 -5.26 -40.01 -27.42
CA THR A 77 -6.12 -41.16 -27.75
C THR A 77 -5.60 -42.23 -28.72
N LYS A 78 -5.86 -43.49 -28.38
CA LYS A 78 -6.33 -44.54 -29.30
C LYS A 78 -7.33 -45.46 -28.60
N THR A 79 -8.21 -46.07 -29.39
CA THR A 79 -9.29 -46.98 -28.99
C THR A 79 -9.01 -48.42 -29.45
N GLU A 80 -9.84 -49.37 -28.99
CA GLU A 80 -9.89 -50.79 -29.38
C GLU A 80 -8.69 -51.66 -28.91
N GLY A 81 -8.88 -52.93 -28.53
CA GLY A 81 -10.13 -53.67 -28.34
C GLY A 81 -9.98 -55.18 -28.57
N ALA A 82 -9.89 -55.97 -27.49
CA ALA A 82 -9.98 -57.44 -27.53
C ALA A 82 -10.38 -57.99 -26.14
N ALA A 83 -11.09 -59.11 -26.10
CA ALA A 83 -11.56 -59.75 -24.88
C ALA A 83 -10.78 -61.04 -24.56
N VAL A 84 -10.89 -61.51 -23.31
CA VAL A 84 -10.58 -62.88 -22.90
C VAL A 84 -11.79 -63.40 -22.11
N GLU A 85 -12.31 -64.55 -22.52
CA GLU A 85 -13.49 -65.18 -21.94
C GLU A 85 -13.13 -65.98 -20.67
N LEU A 86 -14.10 -66.16 -19.78
CA LEU A 86 -14.05 -67.12 -18.68
C LEU A 86 -15.47 -67.66 -18.42
N ASP A 87 -15.52 -68.92 -17.99
CA ASP A 87 -16.61 -69.85 -18.35
C ASP A 87 -17.87 -69.78 -17.44
N ASP A 88 -18.99 -70.31 -17.94
CA ASP A 88 -20.34 -70.14 -17.38
C ASP A 88 -20.87 -71.43 -16.69
N GLN A 89 -21.24 -71.34 -15.41
CA GLN A 89 -21.89 -72.44 -14.66
C GLN A 89 -23.01 -72.00 -13.71
N LEU A 90 -24.19 -71.71 -14.29
CA LEU A 90 -25.46 -72.40 -13.98
C LEU A 90 -25.73 -72.86 -12.51
N LYS A 91 -26.52 -72.08 -11.73
CA LYS A 91 -27.96 -72.36 -11.41
C LYS A 91 -28.50 -71.68 -10.13
N LYS A 92 -29.76 -71.25 -10.20
CA LYS A 92 -30.90 -71.40 -9.24
C LYS A 92 -30.60 -71.59 -7.73
N ASP A 93 -31.31 -70.97 -6.78
CA ASP A 93 -32.73 -70.53 -6.74
C ASP A 93 -32.93 -69.33 -5.78
N GLY A 94 -34.14 -68.77 -5.72
CA GLY A 94 -34.63 -67.96 -4.58
C GLY A 94 -35.14 -66.56 -4.92
N VAL A 95 -36.39 -66.27 -4.54
CA VAL A 95 -36.99 -64.92 -4.56
C VAL A 95 -37.20 -64.46 -3.11
N GLY A 96 -36.75 -63.26 -2.77
CA GLY A 96 -36.98 -62.65 -1.46
C GLY A 96 -36.57 -61.17 -1.44
N ASN A 97 -37.35 -60.35 -0.75
CA ASN A 97 -36.99 -58.96 -0.46
C ASN A 97 -35.88 -58.92 0.60
N GLU A 98 -34.99 -57.93 0.54
CA GLU A 98 -35.00 -56.82 1.51
C GLU A 98 -34.00 -55.70 1.14
N ALA A 99 -34.31 -54.47 1.52
CA ALA A 99 -33.57 -53.27 1.11
C ALA A 99 -32.77 -52.67 2.29
N ALA A 100 -31.51 -53.11 2.49
CA ALA A 100 -30.63 -52.51 3.50
C ALA A 100 -29.11 -52.81 3.32
N SER A 101 -28.46 -52.42 2.21
CA SER A 101 -26.99 -52.63 2.10
C SER A 101 -26.16 -51.64 1.26
N ASP A 102 -26.73 -50.57 0.68
CA ASP A 102 -25.97 -49.63 -0.17
C ASP A 102 -25.17 -48.56 0.63
N LYS A 103 -24.35 -49.04 1.58
CA LYS A 103 -23.37 -48.24 2.33
C LYS A 103 -21.95 -48.60 1.89
N ARG A 104 -21.13 -47.55 1.64
CA ARG A 104 -19.68 -47.59 1.30
C ARG A 104 -19.33 -48.05 -0.12
N ARG A 105 -19.71 -47.26 -1.11
CA ARG A 105 -18.82 -47.00 -2.26
C ARG A 105 -17.93 -45.80 -1.91
N ASN A 106 -16.62 -46.01 -1.79
CA ASN A 106 -15.68 -44.96 -1.44
C ASN A 106 -15.50 -43.99 -2.61
N ALA A 107 -15.94 -42.74 -2.44
CA ALA A 107 -15.52 -41.63 -3.31
C ALA A 107 -14.07 -41.23 -2.98
N GLY A 108 -13.34 -40.72 -3.97
CA GLY A 108 -11.91 -40.37 -3.83
C GLY A 108 -11.66 -39.31 -2.75
N ILE A 109 -10.65 -39.54 -1.90
CA ILE A 109 -10.39 -38.75 -0.69
C ILE A 109 -9.58 -37.48 -1.05
N LEU A 110 -10.24 -36.52 -1.69
CA LEU A 110 -9.83 -35.11 -1.73
C LEU A 110 -11.06 -34.25 -1.45
N PRO A 111 -11.21 -33.67 -0.24
CA PRO A 111 -12.31 -32.74 0.05
C PRO A 111 -12.18 -31.51 -0.85
N SER A 112 -13.31 -30.96 -1.34
CA SER A 112 -13.24 -29.78 -2.20
C SER A 112 -12.90 -28.52 -1.40
N LEU A 113 -12.59 -27.41 -2.08
CA LEU A 113 -12.22 -26.16 -1.41
C LEU A 113 -13.34 -25.62 -0.52
N GLU A 114 -14.60 -25.82 -0.93
CA GLU A 114 -15.79 -25.48 -0.14
C GLU A 114 -15.93 -26.36 1.10
N ASP A 115 -15.64 -27.67 0.99
CA ASP A 115 -15.68 -28.61 2.12
C ASP A 115 -14.56 -28.28 3.12
N LEU A 116 -13.35 -28.00 2.63
CA LEU A 116 -12.21 -27.55 3.45
C LEU A 116 -12.50 -26.23 4.17
N LEU A 117 -13.13 -25.26 3.48
CA LEU A 117 -13.55 -24.00 4.08
C LEU A 117 -14.62 -24.21 5.15
N PHE A 118 -15.60 -25.09 4.91
CA PHE A 118 -16.60 -25.47 5.92
C PHE A 118 -15.92 -25.99 7.19
N TYR A 119 -15.06 -27.02 7.08
CA TYR A 119 -14.36 -27.57 8.26
C TYR A 119 -13.46 -26.55 8.98
N THR A 120 -12.88 -25.59 8.24
CA THR A 120 -12.06 -24.50 8.81
C THR A 120 -12.86 -23.57 9.73
N VAL A 121 -14.13 -23.30 9.43
CA VAL A 121 -14.97 -22.34 10.20
C VAL A 121 -15.99 -23.05 11.12
N ALA A 122 -16.32 -24.30 10.82
CA ALA A 122 -17.13 -25.16 11.69
C ALA A 122 -16.34 -25.76 12.87
N GLU A 123 -15.00 -25.71 12.85
CA GLU A 123 -14.13 -26.18 13.94
C GLU A 123 -14.40 -27.64 14.35
N GLY A 124 -14.76 -28.49 13.37
CA GLY A 124 -15.08 -29.90 13.58
C GLY A 124 -16.56 -30.22 13.84
N GLN A 125 -17.44 -29.23 13.91
CA GLN A 125 -18.89 -29.44 14.02
C GLN A 125 -19.52 -29.90 12.68
N GLU A 126 -20.58 -30.72 12.73
CA GLU A 126 -21.27 -31.21 11.51
C GLU A 126 -22.16 -30.15 10.85
N THR A 127 -22.62 -29.17 11.62
CA THR A 127 -23.36 -27.99 11.18
C THR A 127 -22.79 -26.74 11.84
N MET A 128 -23.03 -25.57 11.26
CA MET A 128 -22.55 -24.29 11.80
C MET A 128 -23.64 -23.20 11.78
N PRO A 129 -23.71 -22.31 12.78
CA PRO A 129 -24.57 -21.13 12.70
C PRO A 129 -24.07 -20.16 11.61
N ALA A 130 -24.98 -19.65 10.76
CA ALA A 130 -24.62 -18.70 9.72
C ALA A 130 -24.03 -17.38 10.27
N HIS A 131 -24.39 -17.00 11.50
CA HIS A 131 -23.78 -15.84 12.17
C HIS A 131 -22.29 -16.07 12.47
N LYS A 132 -21.85 -17.31 12.75
CA LYS A 132 -20.42 -17.64 12.98
C LYS A 132 -19.62 -17.40 11.69
N PHE A 133 -20.13 -17.88 10.55
CA PHE A 133 -19.54 -17.60 9.24
C PHE A 133 -19.50 -16.10 8.93
N LEU A 134 -20.59 -15.36 9.15
CA LEU A 134 -20.65 -13.92 8.87
C LEU A 134 -19.73 -13.09 9.80
N THR A 135 -19.54 -13.51 11.05
CA THR A 135 -18.59 -12.88 11.99
C THR A 135 -17.15 -13.18 11.58
N ALA A 136 -16.81 -14.43 11.26
CA ALA A 136 -15.48 -14.80 10.81
C ALA A 136 -15.12 -14.15 9.45
N LEU A 137 -16.09 -14.01 8.54
CA LEU A 137 -15.94 -13.26 7.29
C LEU A 137 -15.62 -11.78 7.55
N LYS A 138 -16.33 -11.12 8.47
CA LYS A 138 -16.05 -9.73 8.88
C LYS A 138 -14.65 -9.58 9.49
N ALA A 139 -14.18 -10.55 10.27
CA ALA A 139 -12.84 -10.54 10.86
C ALA A 139 -11.70 -10.58 9.81
N THR A 140 -11.96 -11.01 8.57
CA THR A 140 -11.01 -10.89 7.45
C THR A 140 -10.89 -9.45 6.91
N GLY A 141 -11.77 -8.54 7.34
CA GLY A 141 -11.91 -7.17 6.85
C GLY A 141 -12.89 -6.99 5.70
N LEU A 142 -13.41 -8.08 5.11
CA LEU A 142 -14.45 -8.00 4.08
C LEU A 142 -15.80 -7.59 4.68
N ARG A 143 -16.54 -6.75 3.95
CA ARG A 143 -17.89 -6.32 4.31
C ARG A 143 -18.94 -7.19 3.62
N SER A 144 -20.04 -7.49 4.31
CA SER A 144 -21.18 -8.25 3.74
C SER A 144 -21.97 -7.52 2.64
N GLY A 145 -21.55 -6.31 2.27
CA GLY A 145 -22.05 -5.55 1.12
C GLY A 145 -21.04 -5.49 -0.04
N ASP A 146 -19.95 -6.25 0.00
CA ASP A 146 -18.99 -6.35 -1.10
C ASP A 146 -19.65 -6.92 -2.37
N PRO A 147 -19.64 -6.20 -3.51
CA PRO A 147 -20.22 -6.68 -4.76
C PRO A 147 -19.74 -8.07 -5.20
N ARG A 148 -18.49 -8.45 -4.88
CA ARG A 148 -17.89 -9.76 -5.24
C ARG A 148 -18.35 -10.91 -4.34
N LEU A 149 -19.20 -10.64 -3.35
CA LEU A 149 -19.83 -11.62 -2.47
C LEU A 149 -21.36 -11.66 -2.64
N LYS A 150 -21.92 -10.94 -3.61
CA LYS A 150 -23.37 -10.76 -3.77
C LYS A 150 -24.11 -12.10 -3.87
N GLU A 151 -23.66 -12.99 -4.75
CA GLU A 151 -24.31 -14.29 -5.02
C GLU A 151 -24.30 -15.16 -3.77
N CYS A 152 -23.19 -15.18 -3.02
CA CYS A 152 -23.10 -15.87 -1.74
C CYS A 152 -24.07 -15.28 -0.70
N MET A 153 -24.13 -13.95 -0.57
CA MET A 153 -25.02 -13.28 0.39
C MET A 153 -26.50 -13.42 0.02
N GLU A 154 -26.85 -13.51 -1.26
CA GLU A 154 -28.22 -13.76 -1.73
C GLU A 154 -28.61 -15.24 -1.55
N THR A 155 -27.74 -16.18 -1.98
CA THR A 155 -27.95 -17.63 -1.79
C THR A 155 -28.06 -18.02 -0.31
N LEU A 156 -27.28 -17.37 0.57
CA LEU A 156 -27.35 -17.54 2.02
C LEU A 156 -28.70 -17.07 2.59
N LYS A 157 -29.18 -15.90 2.17
CA LYS A 157 -30.49 -15.37 2.59
C LYS A 157 -31.66 -16.24 2.10
N GLU A 158 -31.57 -16.83 0.91
CA GLU A 158 -32.57 -17.76 0.39
C GLU A 158 -32.54 -19.08 1.19
N THR A 159 -31.35 -19.64 1.39
CA THR A 159 -31.16 -20.93 2.08
C THR A 159 -31.64 -20.88 3.53
N LEU A 160 -31.35 -19.80 4.26
CA LEU A 160 -31.82 -19.61 5.64
C LEU A 160 -33.34 -19.46 5.75
N LYS A 161 -34.02 -18.89 4.75
CA LYS A 161 -35.51 -18.84 4.71
C LYS A 161 -36.15 -20.22 4.54
N ASN A 162 -35.45 -21.14 3.89
CA ASN A 162 -35.96 -22.46 3.53
C ASN A 162 -35.53 -23.56 4.53
N THR A 163 -34.78 -23.20 5.57
CA THR A 163 -34.29 -24.12 6.62
C THR A 163 -35.19 -24.01 7.85
N SER A 164 -35.59 -25.15 8.44
CA SER A 164 -36.52 -25.22 9.60
C SER A 164 -36.12 -24.30 10.76
N ASP A 165 -34.83 -24.24 11.03
CA ASP A 165 -34.26 -23.58 12.20
C ASP A 165 -33.85 -22.13 11.91
N GLY A 166 -33.90 -21.69 10.65
CA GLY A 166 -33.57 -20.33 10.19
C GLY A 166 -32.12 -19.85 10.39
N VAL A 167 -31.27 -20.62 11.06
CA VAL A 167 -29.98 -20.15 11.63
C VAL A 167 -28.78 -21.02 11.25
N THR A 168 -28.97 -22.32 11.03
CA THR A 168 -27.90 -23.32 10.83
C THR A 168 -27.65 -23.65 9.36
N LEU A 169 -26.41 -24.04 9.05
CA LEU A 169 -25.96 -24.53 7.75
C LEU A 169 -25.27 -25.87 7.94
N ASP A 170 -25.67 -26.88 7.17
CA ASP A 170 -24.85 -28.08 6.96
C ASP A 170 -23.79 -27.84 5.86
N ARG A 171 -22.87 -28.79 5.69
CA ARG A 171 -21.79 -28.72 4.69
C ARG A 171 -22.29 -28.53 3.24
N HIS A 172 -23.39 -29.16 2.85
CA HIS A 172 -23.93 -29.08 1.48
C HIS A 172 -24.67 -27.76 1.24
N LEU A 173 -25.42 -27.27 2.23
CA LEU A 173 -26.02 -25.93 2.19
C LEU A 173 -24.96 -24.82 2.18
N PHE A 174 -23.92 -24.96 3.00
CA PHE A 174 -22.76 -24.06 2.98
C PHE A 174 -22.08 -24.05 1.60
N LYS A 175 -21.80 -25.22 1.03
CA LYS A 175 -21.21 -25.39 -0.30
C LYS A 175 -22.03 -24.71 -1.40
N LYS A 176 -23.36 -24.90 -1.40
CA LYS A 176 -24.29 -24.19 -2.30
C LYS A 176 -24.15 -22.65 -2.17
N CYS A 177 -23.96 -22.15 -0.95
CA CYS A 177 -23.82 -20.72 -0.69
C CYS A 177 -22.45 -20.15 -1.12
N VAL A 178 -21.34 -20.88 -0.97
CA VAL A 178 -19.99 -20.32 -1.24
C VAL A 178 -19.44 -20.58 -2.64
N GLN A 179 -19.97 -21.56 -3.39
CA GLN A 179 -19.42 -22.02 -4.67
C GLN A 179 -19.10 -20.90 -5.68
N SER A 180 -19.97 -19.90 -5.83
CA SER A 180 -19.80 -18.81 -6.82
C SER A 180 -18.66 -17.85 -6.47
N ASN A 181 -18.30 -17.74 -5.18
CA ASN A 181 -17.38 -16.73 -4.66
C ASN A 181 -16.19 -17.40 -3.92
N ILE A 182 -16.02 -18.72 -4.06
CA ILE A 182 -15.08 -19.55 -3.28
C ILE A 182 -13.62 -19.12 -3.40
N VAL A 183 -13.20 -18.56 -4.55
CA VAL A 183 -11.81 -18.10 -4.75
C VAL A 183 -11.48 -16.95 -3.79
N LEU A 184 -12.34 -15.93 -3.72
CA LEU A 184 -12.17 -14.78 -2.82
C LEU A 184 -12.27 -15.19 -1.35
N LEU A 185 -13.23 -16.06 -1.02
CA LEU A 185 -13.37 -16.61 0.33
C LEU A 185 -12.14 -17.46 0.73
N THR A 186 -11.60 -18.26 -0.18
CA THR A 186 -10.38 -19.05 0.05
C THR A 186 -9.17 -18.14 0.31
N GLN A 187 -9.05 -17.00 -0.39
CA GLN A 187 -8.01 -16.00 -0.11
C GLN A 187 -8.20 -15.37 1.27
N ALA A 188 -9.42 -14.97 1.62
CA ALA A 188 -9.77 -14.34 2.89
C ALA A 188 -9.42 -15.26 4.09
N PHE A 189 -9.99 -16.47 4.12
CA PHE A 189 -9.84 -17.40 5.24
C PHE A 189 -8.46 -18.07 5.31
N ARG A 190 -7.67 -18.07 4.23
CA ARG A 190 -6.24 -18.49 4.26
C ARG A 190 -5.26 -17.34 4.51
N LYS A 191 -5.75 -16.17 4.93
CA LYS A 191 -4.95 -14.95 5.17
C LYS A 191 -4.02 -14.60 3.99
N LYS A 192 -4.56 -14.64 2.76
CA LYS A 192 -3.82 -14.32 1.52
C LYS A 192 -4.09 -12.93 0.96
N PHE A 193 -4.84 -12.12 1.69
CA PHE A 193 -4.92 -10.69 1.45
C PHE A 193 -3.64 -9.98 1.91
N VAL A 194 -3.43 -8.79 1.35
CA VAL A 194 -2.27 -7.92 1.57
C VAL A 194 -2.12 -7.47 3.03
N ILE A 195 -3.16 -7.55 3.85
CA ILE A 195 -3.08 -7.45 5.31
C ILE A 195 -3.66 -8.73 5.93
N PRO A 196 -2.82 -9.72 6.30
CA PRO A 196 -3.22 -10.99 6.91
C PRO A 196 -3.95 -10.89 8.26
N ASP A 197 -3.55 -9.94 9.11
CA ASP A 197 -4.17 -9.67 10.41
C ASP A 197 -4.85 -8.30 10.40
N PHE A 198 -6.01 -8.26 9.72
CA PHE A 198 -6.75 -7.03 9.52
C PHE A 198 -7.37 -6.49 10.81
N GLN A 199 -7.68 -7.35 11.78
CA GLN A 199 -8.28 -6.93 13.04
C GLN A 199 -7.27 -6.22 13.94
N SER A 200 -6.05 -6.76 14.09
CA SER A 200 -4.98 -6.07 14.81
C SER A 200 -4.58 -4.78 14.09
N PHE A 201 -4.46 -4.79 12.76
CA PHE A 201 -4.19 -3.59 11.98
C PHE A 201 -5.25 -2.50 12.17
N SER A 202 -6.54 -2.88 12.21
CA SER A 202 -7.64 -1.93 12.40
C SER A 202 -7.59 -1.23 13.77
N SER A 203 -7.23 -1.94 14.84
CA SER A 203 -7.09 -1.33 16.18
C SER A 203 -5.98 -0.29 16.25
N HIS A 204 -4.83 -0.52 15.60
CA HIS A 204 -3.79 0.52 15.48
C HIS A 204 -4.29 1.75 14.69
N ILE A 205 -5.19 1.57 13.70
CA ILE A 205 -5.81 2.69 12.97
C ILE A 205 -6.78 3.46 13.88
N ASP A 206 -7.48 2.80 14.80
CA ASP A 206 -8.32 3.46 15.82
C ASP A 206 -7.46 4.31 16.78
N GLU A 207 -6.32 3.79 17.22
CA GLU A 207 -5.34 4.52 18.05
C GLU A 207 -4.78 5.76 17.34
N LEU A 208 -4.37 5.62 16.07
CA LEU A 208 -3.90 6.73 15.22
C LEU A 208 -4.99 7.77 14.97
N TYR A 209 -6.25 7.33 14.83
CA TYR A 209 -7.40 8.22 14.70
C TYR A 209 -7.63 9.05 15.97
N GLU A 210 -7.63 8.43 17.16
CA GLU A 210 -7.80 9.13 18.44
C GLU A 210 -6.58 10.02 18.78
N SER A 211 -5.36 9.66 18.39
CA SER A 211 -4.17 10.54 18.45
C SER A 211 -4.45 11.87 17.75
N ALA A 212 -4.75 11.82 16.45
CA ALA A 212 -4.97 13.01 15.62
C ALA A 212 -6.21 13.83 16.00
N LYS A 213 -7.25 13.18 16.54
CA LYS A 213 -8.52 13.79 16.99
C LYS A 213 -8.32 14.90 18.03
N ASN A 214 -7.34 14.71 18.92
CA ASN A 214 -7.02 15.66 20.00
C ASN A 214 -6.46 17.01 19.49
N LEU A 215 -6.07 17.11 18.22
CA LEU A 215 -5.70 18.39 17.63
C LEU A 215 -6.95 19.22 17.33
N SER A 216 -7.06 20.38 18.00
CA SER A 216 -8.08 21.41 17.80
C SER A 216 -7.59 22.63 17.02
N GLY A 217 -6.40 22.54 16.43
CA GLY A 217 -5.79 23.61 15.63
C GLY A 217 -6.26 23.62 14.17
N GLY A 218 -6.09 24.78 13.53
CA GLY A 218 -6.47 25.03 12.13
C GLY A 218 -7.63 26.00 12.00
N GLN A 219 -8.09 26.24 10.78
CA GLN A 219 -9.27 27.06 10.46
C GLN A 219 -10.08 26.39 9.35
N VAL A 220 -11.41 26.32 9.51
CA VAL A 220 -12.31 25.84 8.46
C VAL A 220 -12.28 26.84 7.30
N ALA A 221 -12.29 26.34 6.05
CA ALA A 221 -12.34 27.21 4.88
C ALA A 221 -13.67 28.00 4.84
N ASP A 222 -13.57 29.33 4.94
CA ASP A 222 -14.70 30.25 5.14
C ASP A 222 -15.01 31.12 3.91
N TYR A 223 -14.15 31.10 2.88
CA TYR A 223 -14.27 31.91 1.66
C TYR A 223 -15.57 31.66 0.85
N ILE A 224 -16.25 30.52 1.08
CA ILE A 224 -17.63 30.28 0.64
C ILE A 224 -18.49 29.71 1.78
N PRO A 225 -19.78 30.12 1.90
CA PRO A 225 -20.66 29.68 3.00
C PRO A 225 -20.87 28.16 3.11
N GLN A 226 -20.71 27.42 2.02
CA GLN A 226 -20.92 25.97 1.97
C GLN A 226 -19.81 25.21 2.71
N LEU A 227 -18.58 25.71 2.68
CA LEU A 227 -17.46 25.14 3.44
C LEU A 227 -17.48 25.63 4.90
N ALA A 228 -17.81 26.91 5.12
CA ALA A 228 -17.96 27.50 6.46
C ALA A 228 -19.00 26.81 7.36
N ARG A 229 -19.93 26.02 6.78
CA ARG A 229 -20.98 25.28 7.48
C ARG A 229 -20.54 23.95 8.08
N PHE A 230 -19.38 23.41 7.75
CA PHE A 230 -18.89 22.18 8.37
C PHE A 230 -18.32 22.46 9.77
N SER A 231 -18.71 21.67 10.77
CA SER A 231 -18.15 21.81 12.12
C SER A 231 -16.65 21.51 12.13
N PRO A 232 -15.82 22.30 12.84
CA PRO A 232 -14.40 22.00 13.01
C PRO A 232 -14.14 20.68 13.76
N ASP A 233 -15.12 20.21 14.54
CA ASP A 233 -14.97 18.99 15.33
C ASP A 233 -14.97 17.71 14.47
N LEU A 234 -15.53 17.76 13.26
CA LEU A 234 -15.68 16.60 12.38
C LEU A 234 -14.33 15.97 12.04
N TRP A 235 -14.23 14.66 12.22
CA TRP A 235 -13.03 13.87 11.94
C TRP A 235 -13.42 12.49 11.46
N ALA A 236 -12.82 12.06 10.34
CA ALA A 236 -13.10 10.77 9.74
C ALA A 236 -11.86 10.17 9.08
N VAL A 237 -11.68 8.86 9.23
CA VAL A 237 -10.70 8.07 8.51
C VAL A 237 -11.39 6.84 7.94
N SER A 238 -11.21 6.58 6.64
CA SER A 238 -11.62 5.33 6.01
C SER A 238 -10.48 4.76 5.16
N LEU A 239 -10.32 3.44 5.20
CA LEU A 239 -9.35 2.71 4.40
C LEU A 239 -9.99 1.56 3.62
N CYS A 240 -9.41 1.26 2.47
CA CYS A 240 -9.74 0.10 1.65
C CYS A 240 -8.45 -0.53 1.09
N THR A 241 -8.21 -1.82 1.35
CA THR A 241 -7.06 -2.53 0.79
C THR A 241 -7.29 -2.90 -0.67
N VAL A 242 -6.22 -3.23 -1.40
CA VAL A 242 -6.33 -3.68 -2.82
C VAL A 242 -7.15 -4.98 -2.98
N ASP A 243 -7.31 -5.76 -1.91
CA ASP A 243 -8.18 -6.94 -1.84
C ASP A 243 -9.63 -6.63 -1.43
N GLY A 244 -9.94 -5.38 -1.06
CA GLY A 244 -11.28 -4.95 -0.65
C GLY A 244 -11.59 -5.07 0.84
N GLN A 245 -10.59 -5.29 1.70
CA GLN A 245 -10.76 -5.22 3.17
C GLN A 245 -10.97 -3.74 3.57
N ARG A 246 -11.91 -3.43 4.48
CA ARG A 246 -12.32 -2.04 4.75
C ARG A 246 -12.61 -1.73 6.21
N HIS A 247 -11.93 -0.70 6.73
CA HIS A 247 -12.12 -0.15 8.08
C HIS A 247 -12.48 1.35 8.02
N THR A 248 -13.14 1.85 9.07
CA THR A 248 -13.77 3.17 9.14
C THR A 248 -13.91 3.65 10.57
N VAL A 249 -13.43 4.86 10.87
CA VAL A 249 -13.45 5.49 12.19
C VAL A 249 -13.92 6.95 12.06
N GLY A 250 -14.81 7.40 12.95
CA GLY A 250 -15.35 8.76 12.94
C GLY A 250 -16.46 9.01 11.91
N ASP A 251 -16.58 10.25 11.45
CA ASP A 251 -17.69 10.81 10.66
C ASP A 251 -17.73 10.35 9.18
N THR A 252 -17.31 9.11 8.89
CA THR A 252 -16.95 8.59 7.55
C THR A 252 -18.05 8.66 6.51
N LYS A 253 -19.32 8.77 6.93
CA LYS A 253 -20.52 8.77 6.07
C LYS A 253 -21.06 10.16 5.75
N VAL A 254 -20.51 11.23 6.34
CA VAL A 254 -20.89 12.60 6.00
C VAL A 254 -20.38 12.91 4.58
N PRO A 255 -21.23 13.41 3.67
CA PRO A 255 -20.80 13.81 2.34
C PRO A 255 -20.10 15.17 2.38
N PHE A 256 -19.01 15.31 1.62
CA PHE A 256 -18.26 16.55 1.45
C PHE A 256 -17.74 16.69 0.01
N CYS A 257 -17.49 17.92 -0.43
CA CYS A 257 -16.97 18.19 -1.78
C CYS A 257 -15.49 17.76 -1.92
N LEU A 258 -15.15 17.01 -2.97
CA LEU A 258 -13.78 16.59 -3.29
C LEU A 258 -12.81 17.77 -3.41
N GLN A 259 -13.27 18.90 -3.95
CA GLN A 259 -12.43 20.07 -4.21
C GLN A 259 -11.16 19.66 -4.98
N SER A 260 -9.97 20.11 -4.55
CA SER A 260 -8.70 19.74 -5.21
C SER A 260 -8.38 18.24 -5.19
N CYS A 261 -9.07 17.38 -4.44
CA CYS A 261 -8.90 15.92 -4.51
C CYS A 261 -9.39 15.33 -5.85
N VAL A 262 -10.25 16.03 -6.61
CA VAL A 262 -10.67 15.58 -7.94
C VAL A 262 -9.55 15.70 -9.00
N LYS A 263 -8.54 16.56 -8.75
CA LYS A 263 -7.46 16.87 -9.70
C LYS A 263 -6.68 15.63 -10.19
N PRO A 264 -6.17 14.73 -9.32
CA PRO A 264 -5.54 13.48 -9.76
C PRO A 264 -6.50 12.56 -10.52
N LEU A 265 -7.76 12.47 -10.09
CA LEU A 265 -8.75 11.57 -10.67
C LEU A 265 -9.07 11.95 -12.13
N LYS A 266 -9.31 13.24 -12.40
CA LYS A 266 -9.58 13.72 -13.77
C LYS A 266 -8.36 13.70 -14.68
N TYR A 267 -7.15 13.83 -14.12
CA TYR A 267 -5.89 13.60 -14.85
C TYR A 267 -5.72 12.12 -15.22
N ALA A 268 -6.05 11.19 -14.32
CA ALA A 268 -6.03 9.77 -14.62
C ALA A 268 -7.00 9.41 -15.76
N VAL A 269 -8.19 10.01 -15.81
CA VAL A 269 -9.14 9.85 -16.94
C VAL A 269 -8.54 10.41 -18.24
N ALA A 270 -8.00 11.64 -18.23
CA ALA A 270 -7.40 12.24 -19.43
C ALA A 270 -6.22 11.41 -20.01
N VAL A 271 -5.37 10.82 -19.16
CA VAL A 271 -4.27 9.94 -19.59
C VAL A 271 -4.78 8.56 -20.00
N HIS A 272 -5.89 8.07 -19.42
CA HIS A 272 -6.53 6.82 -19.85
C HIS A 272 -7.11 6.94 -21.27
N ASP A 273 -7.74 8.08 -21.59
CA ASP A 273 -8.37 8.32 -22.90
C ASP A 273 -7.37 8.68 -24.01
N HIS A 274 -6.29 9.39 -23.69
CA HIS A 274 -5.40 10.02 -24.68
C HIS A 274 -3.91 9.63 -24.58
N GLY A 275 -3.50 8.90 -23.55
CA GLY A 275 -2.09 8.55 -23.30
C GLY A 275 -1.24 9.70 -22.72
N THR A 276 -0.05 9.36 -22.23
CA THR A 276 0.88 10.31 -21.58
C THR A 276 1.28 11.45 -22.52
N GLU A 277 1.61 11.14 -23.76
CA GLU A 277 2.25 12.06 -24.71
C GLU A 277 1.30 13.21 -25.11
N PHE A 278 0.03 12.89 -25.37
CA PHE A 278 -0.97 13.91 -25.72
C PHE A 278 -1.24 14.85 -24.54
N VAL A 279 -1.54 14.30 -23.34
CA VAL A 279 -1.84 15.13 -22.16
C VAL A 279 -0.67 16.04 -21.79
N HIS A 280 0.57 15.55 -21.90
CA HIS A 280 1.76 16.33 -21.60
C HIS A 280 2.30 17.18 -22.76
N SER A 281 1.63 17.18 -23.93
CA SER A 281 1.82 18.26 -24.90
C SER A 281 1.30 19.60 -24.35
N PHE A 282 0.25 19.58 -23.52
CA PHE A 282 -0.39 20.76 -22.91
C PHE A 282 0.02 21.06 -21.45
N ILE A 283 0.49 20.06 -20.69
CA ILE A 283 0.75 20.18 -19.24
C ILE A 283 2.15 19.64 -18.89
N GLY A 284 2.89 20.33 -18.02
CA GLY A 284 4.16 19.86 -17.49
C GLY A 284 4.06 18.63 -16.56
N LYS A 285 5.21 18.16 -16.08
CA LYS A 285 5.37 16.96 -15.24
C LYS A 285 5.98 17.23 -13.87
N GLU A 286 6.19 18.49 -13.50
CA GLU A 286 7.14 18.86 -12.43
C GLU A 286 6.52 19.77 -11.36
N PRO A 287 7.03 19.76 -10.11
CA PRO A 287 6.65 20.74 -9.10
C PRO A 287 7.06 22.15 -9.53
N SER A 288 6.28 23.16 -9.15
CA SER A 288 6.54 24.56 -9.54
C SER A 288 7.78 25.18 -8.90
N GLY A 289 8.30 24.61 -7.80
CA GLY A 289 9.34 25.21 -6.94
C GLY A 289 8.94 26.52 -6.23
N LEU A 290 7.84 27.13 -6.68
CA LEU A 290 7.28 28.41 -6.24
C LEU A 290 5.94 28.18 -5.55
N ARG A 291 5.64 29.04 -4.56
CA ARG A 291 4.37 29.02 -3.82
C ARG A 291 3.17 28.96 -4.76
N PHE A 292 2.20 28.10 -4.44
CA PHE A 292 1.01 27.81 -5.25
C PHE A 292 0.14 29.04 -5.58
N ASN A 293 0.37 30.17 -4.92
CA ASN A 293 -0.33 31.43 -5.12
C ASN A 293 0.21 32.32 -6.27
N LYS A 294 1.32 31.96 -6.92
CA LYS A 294 1.83 32.71 -8.09
C LYS A 294 1.25 32.22 -9.41
N LEU A 295 0.94 33.15 -10.31
CA LEU A 295 0.35 32.90 -11.64
C LEU A 295 1.47 32.73 -12.68
N PHE A 296 2.07 31.54 -12.77
CA PHE A 296 3.11 31.25 -13.76
C PHE A 296 2.85 29.95 -14.52
N LEU A 297 3.33 29.95 -15.77
CA LEU A 297 3.59 28.79 -16.60
C LEU A 297 5.07 28.43 -16.47
N ASN A 298 5.47 27.25 -16.96
CA ASN A 298 6.88 26.92 -17.15
C ASN A 298 7.45 27.61 -18.41
N GLU A 299 8.72 27.36 -18.72
CA GLU A 299 9.43 27.95 -19.85
C GLU A 299 8.85 27.54 -21.22
N ASP A 300 8.07 26.45 -21.30
CA ASP A 300 7.35 26.00 -22.50
C ASP A 300 5.96 26.66 -22.69
N ASP A 301 5.62 27.67 -21.87
CA ASP A 301 4.26 28.24 -21.77
C ASP A 301 3.15 27.21 -21.40
N LYS A 302 3.49 26.23 -20.54
CA LYS A 302 2.55 25.22 -20.01
C LYS A 302 2.38 25.30 -18.49
N PRO A 303 1.23 24.90 -17.92
CA PRO A 303 1.13 24.77 -16.47
C PRO A 303 2.06 23.67 -15.95
N HIS A 304 2.78 23.92 -14.85
CA HIS A 304 3.83 23.02 -14.33
C HIS A 304 3.41 21.55 -14.15
N ASN A 305 2.18 21.29 -13.68
CA ASN A 305 1.63 19.96 -13.41
C ASN A 305 0.09 20.03 -13.26
N PRO A 306 -0.65 18.90 -13.34
CA PRO A 306 -2.11 18.86 -13.18
C PRO A 306 -2.62 19.05 -11.75
N MET A 307 -1.76 19.11 -10.72
CA MET A 307 -2.18 19.22 -9.31
C MET A 307 -2.39 20.68 -8.87
N VAL A 308 -1.84 21.66 -9.60
CA VAL A 308 -2.16 23.09 -9.45
C VAL A 308 -3.37 23.50 -10.31
N ASN A 309 -4.08 24.58 -9.94
CA ASN A 309 -5.32 24.98 -10.61
C ASN A 309 -5.17 25.18 -12.12
N ALA A 310 -4.09 25.82 -12.60
CA ALA A 310 -3.89 26.05 -14.04
C ALA A 310 -3.79 24.75 -14.84
N GLY A 311 -2.99 23.78 -14.40
CA GLY A 311 -2.89 22.47 -15.05
C GLY A 311 -4.17 21.65 -14.90
N ALA A 312 -4.89 21.80 -13.79
CA ALA A 312 -6.19 21.18 -13.60
C ALA A 312 -7.30 21.80 -14.48
N ILE A 313 -7.19 23.07 -14.87
CA ILE A 313 -8.10 23.74 -15.83
C ILE A 313 -7.79 23.27 -17.25
N VAL A 314 -6.51 23.26 -17.67
CA VAL A 314 -6.09 22.69 -18.95
C VAL A 314 -6.50 21.21 -19.05
N CYS A 315 -6.27 20.41 -18.01
CA CYS A 315 -6.70 19.00 -17.97
C CYS A 315 -8.21 18.82 -18.15
N THR A 316 -9.03 19.75 -17.65
CA THR A 316 -10.49 19.72 -17.86
C THR A 316 -10.88 19.98 -19.31
N SER A 317 -10.09 20.74 -20.09
CA SER A 317 -10.34 20.94 -21.52
C SER A 317 -10.11 19.69 -22.39
N LEU A 318 -9.23 18.78 -21.95
CA LEU A 318 -8.86 17.58 -22.72
C LEU A 318 -9.96 16.52 -22.70
N ILE A 319 -10.73 16.43 -21.61
CA ILE A 319 -11.72 15.38 -21.39
C ILE A 319 -12.88 15.54 -22.37
N LYS A 320 -13.12 14.50 -23.19
CA LYS A 320 -14.27 14.41 -24.12
C LYS A 320 -14.42 15.68 -24.98
N GLN A 321 -13.34 16.05 -25.68
CA GLN A 321 -13.34 17.12 -26.67
C GLN A 321 -14.48 16.94 -27.69
N GLY A 322 -15.11 18.05 -28.10
CA GLY A 322 -16.32 18.07 -28.94
C GLY A 322 -17.65 17.87 -28.18
N ALA A 323 -17.67 17.24 -27.01
CA ALA A 323 -18.89 17.02 -26.23
C ALA A 323 -19.34 18.26 -25.43
N GLY A 324 -20.65 18.32 -25.14
CA GLY A 324 -21.23 19.32 -24.23
C GLY A 324 -20.96 19.01 -22.75
N ASN A 325 -20.96 20.02 -21.88
CA ASN A 325 -20.55 19.86 -20.48
C ASN A 325 -21.40 18.86 -19.68
N ALA A 326 -22.68 18.69 -20.00
CA ALA A 326 -23.52 17.67 -19.37
C ALA A 326 -23.00 16.24 -19.66
N GLU A 327 -22.73 15.91 -20.93
CA GLU A 327 -22.14 14.63 -21.32
C GLU A 327 -20.75 14.42 -20.71
N LYS A 328 -19.91 15.47 -20.68
CA LYS A 328 -18.59 15.43 -20.02
C LYS A 328 -18.70 15.15 -18.52
N PHE A 329 -19.70 15.74 -17.86
CA PHE A 329 -19.96 15.54 -16.43
C PHE A 329 -20.46 14.12 -16.15
N ASP A 330 -21.44 13.62 -16.89
CA ASP A 330 -21.92 12.24 -16.78
C ASP A 330 -20.80 11.22 -17.05
N TYR A 331 -19.92 11.51 -18.01
CA TYR A 331 -18.76 10.68 -18.32
C TYR A 331 -17.76 10.60 -17.15
N VAL A 332 -17.38 11.73 -16.56
CA VAL A 332 -16.48 11.72 -15.39
C VAL A 332 -17.18 11.12 -14.16
N MET A 333 -18.47 11.38 -13.95
CA MET A 333 -19.24 10.76 -12.87
C MET A 333 -19.34 9.24 -13.01
N ASN A 334 -19.39 8.70 -14.22
CA ASN A 334 -19.32 7.26 -14.49
C ASN A 334 -17.95 6.69 -14.08
N PHE A 335 -16.84 7.32 -14.47
CA PHE A 335 -15.50 6.93 -14.02
C PHE A 335 -15.36 6.96 -12.49
N LEU A 336 -15.81 8.03 -11.83
CA LEU A 336 -15.74 8.15 -10.38
C LEU A 336 -16.60 7.09 -9.67
N LYS A 337 -17.81 6.79 -10.16
CA LYS A 337 -18.65 5.70 -9.63
C LYS A 337 -17.95 4.35 -9.76
N LYS A 338 -17.33 4.05 -10.90
CA LYS A 338 -16.53 2.82 -11.08
C LYS A 338 -15.34 2.74 -10.13
N MET A 339 -14.57 3.84 -9.99
CA MET A 339 -13.46 3.94 -9.03
C MET A 339 -13.92 3.79 -7.57
N ALA A 340 -15.15 4.18 -7.25
CA ALA A 340 -15.77 4.00 -5.94
C ALA A 340 -16.53 2.66 -5.77
N GLY A 341 -16.47 1.75 -6.75
CA GLY A 341 -17.21 0.48 -6.71
C GLY A 341 -18.74 0.62 -6.67
N ASN A 342 -19.26 1.73 -7.21
CA ASN A 342 -20.66 2.19 -7.16
C ASN A 342 -21.16 2.66 -5.78
N GLU A 343 -20.26 3.01 -4.86
CA GLU A 343 -20.63 3.78 -3.66
C GLU A 343 -20.95 5.26 -3.98
N TYR A 344 -21.26 6.04 -2.94
CA TYR A 344 -21.74 7.41 -3.06
C TYR A 344 -20.77 8.34 -3.81
N VAL A 345 -21.24 8.87 -4.94
CA VAL A 345 -20.65 9.98 -5.68
C VAL A 345 -21.79 10.95 -6.04
N GLY A 346 -21.86 12.07 -5.33
CA GLY A 346 -22.90 13.11 -5.42
C GLY A 346 -22.42 14.40 -6.11
N PHE A 347 -23.21 15.45 -6.04
CA PHE A 347 -22.89 16.76 -6.64
C PHE A 347 -23.55 17.92 -5.90
N SER A 348 -22.73 18.87 -5.47
CA SER A 348 -23.13 20.03 -4.70
C SER A 348 -23.40 21.24 -5.60
N ASN A 349 -24.59 21.36 -6.17
CA ASN A 349 -24.94 22.55 -6.98
C ASN A 349 -24.79 23.86 -6.17
N ALA A 350 -25.05 23.83 -4.86
CA ALA A 350 -24.85 24.98 -3.98
C ALA A 350 -23.38 25.41 -3.92
N THR A 351 -22.45 24.47 -3.78
CA THR A 351 -21.00 24.75 -3.78
C THR A 351 -20.53 25.19 -5.16
N PHE A 352 -21.05 24.59 -6.23
CA PHE A 352 -20.74 24.97 -7.61
C PHE A 352 -21.07 26.44 -7.92
N GLN A 353 -22.24 26.94 -7.49
CA GLN A 353 -22.58 28.35 -7.72
C GLN A 353 -21.60 29.27 -6.97
N SER A 354 -21.33 29.04 -5.68
CA SER A 354 -20.47 29.94 -4.92
C SER A 354 -18.97 29.81 -5.23
N GLU A 355 -18.47 28.64 -5.64
CA GLU A 355 -17.13 28.48 -6.23
C GLU A 355 -16.98 29.27 -7.53
N ARG A 356 -18.05 29.33 -8.34
CA ARG A 356 -18.08 30.10 -9.58
C ARG A 356 -18.16 31.60 -9.32
N GLU A 357 -19.02 32.03 -8.40
CA GLU A 357 -19.22 33.44 -8.01
C GLU A 357 -17.97 34.04 -7.34
N SER A 358 -17.27 33.27 -6.51
CA SER A 358 -15.96 33.66 -5.91
C SER A 358 -14.75 33.29 -6.80
N GLY A 359 -15.01 32.85 -8.04
CA GLY A 359 -14.05 32.18 -8.91
C GLY A 359 -13.01 33.06 -9.59
N ASP A 360 -12.91 34.35 -9.27
CA ASP A 360 -12.10 35.39 -9.95
C ASP A 360 -10.69 34.92 -10.33
N ARG A 361 -9.99 34.28 -9.40
CA ARG A 361 -8.63 33.79 -9.63
C ARG A 361 -8.56 32.72 -10.72
N ASN A 362 -9.57 31.84 -10.81
CA ASN A 362 -9.65 30.82 -11.83
C ASN A 362 -10.07 31.43 -13.19
N PHE A 363 -10.88 32.49 -13.21
CA PHE A 363 -11.12 33.29 -14.41
C PHE A 363 -9.84 33.97 -14.93
N ALA A 364 -9.08 34.62 -14.06
CA ALA A 364 -7.78 35.22 -14.43
C ALA A 364 -6.81 34.18 -15.00
N ILE A 365 -6.74 32.98 -14.40
CA ILE A 365 -5.99 31.85 -14.94
C ILE A 365 -6.52 31.44 -16.32
N GLY A 366 -7.84 31.28 -16.48
CA GLY A 366 -8.47 30.90 -17.75
C GLY A 366 -8.17 31.86 -18.90
N TYR A 367 -8.30 33.17 -18.67
CA TYR A 367 -7.96 34.18 -19.68
C TYR A 367 -6.47 34.17 -20.02
N TYR A 368 -5.57 34.02 -19.05
CA TYR A 368 -4.13 33.92 -19.31
C TYR A 368 -3.76 32.68 -20.12
N LEU A 369 -4.36 31.51 -19.81
CA LEU A 369 -4.21 30.27 -20.58
C LEU A 369 -4.77 30.39 -22.01
N LYS A 370 -5.85 31.16 -22.20
CA LYS A 370 -6.44 31.41 -23.52
C LYS A 370 -5.53 32.26 -24.40
N GLU A 371 -4.98 33.35 -23.86
CA GLU A 371 -4.01 34.21 -24.55
C GLU A 371 -2.75 33.43 -24.94
N LYS A 372 -2.23 32.61 -24.01
CA LYS A 372 -1.05 31.76 -24.20
C LYS A 372 -1.31 30.48 -25.02
N LYS A 373 -2.53 30.27 -25.53
CA LYS A 373 -2.92 29.10 -26.34
C LYS A 373 -2.67 27.75 -25.65
N CYS A 374 -2.79 27.68 -24.33
CA CYS A 374 -2.55 26.46 -23.54
C CYS A 374 -3.69 25.42 -23.63
N PHE A 375 -4.72 25.67 -24.46
CA PHE A 375 -5.88 24.81 -24.66
C PHE A 375 -5.87 24.19 -26.07
N PRO A 376 -6.51 23.03 -26.30
CA PRO A 376 -6.75 22.51 -27.65
C PRO A 376 -7.50 23.50 -28.55
N GLU A 377 -7.28 23.42 -29.86
CA GLU A 377 -7.98 24.27 -30.83
C GLU A 377 -9.51 24.10 -30.74
N GLY A 378 -10.26 25.19 -30.93
CA GLY A 378 -11.72 25.20 -30.79
C GLY A 378 -12.26 25.16 -29.36
N THR A 379 -11.41 25.11 -28.33
CA THR A 379 -11.85 25.12 -26.93
C THR A 379 -12.47 26.46 -26.51
N ASP A 380 -13.71 26.44 -26.00
CA ASP A 380 -14.20 27.56 -25.20
C ASP A 380 -13.71 27.49 -23.74
N MET A 381 -12.99 28.52 -23.34
CA MET A 381 -12.43 28.68 -22.00
C MET A 381 -13.51 28.86 -20.93
N THR A 382 -14.58 29.61 -21.19
CA THR A 382 -15.65 29.85 -20.21
C THR A 382 -16.41 28.56 -19.87
N SER A 383 -16.76 27.79 -20.89
CA SER A 383 -17.33 26.44 -20.76
C SER A 383 -16.40 25.47 -20.01
N VAL A 384 -15.09 25.53 -20.26
CA VAL A 384 -14.10 24.73 -19.51
C VAL A 384 -13.99 25.15 -18.04
N LEU A 385 -14.14 26.44 -17.71
CA LEU A 385 -14.17 26.90 -16.32
C LEU A 385 -15.44 26.46 -15.59
N ASP A 386 -16.63 26.61 -16.20
CA ASP A 386 -17.88 26.09 -15.63
C ASP A 386 -17.75 24.58 -15.32
N PHE A 387 -17.23 23.78 -16.27
CA PHE A 387 -16.99 22.36 -16.05
C PHE A 387 -15.90 22.09 -14.97
N TYR A 388 -14.86 22.92 -14.88
CA TYR A 388 -13.86 22.84 -13.81
C TYR A 388 -14.48 23.03 -12.42
N PHE A 389 -15.37 24.03 -12.26
CA PHE A 389 -16.09 24.28 -11.00
C PHE A 389 -17.07 23.14 -10.66
N GLN A 390 -17.78 22.60 -11.67
CA GLN A 390 -18.64 21.43 -11.49
C GLN A 390 -17.86 20.24 -10.93
N LEU A 391 -16.69 19.92 -11.51
CA LEU A 391 -15.85 18.81 -11.05
C LEU A 391 -15.30 19.01 -9.63
N CYS A 392 -14.98 20.24 -9.22
CA CYS A 392 -14.53 20.51 -7.84
C CYS A 392 -15.66 20.35 -6.81
N SER A 393 -16.92 20.50 -7.25
CA SER A 393 -18.13 20.43 -6.41
C SER A 393 -18.78 19.04 -6.40
N ILE A 394 -18.08 18.00 -6.87
CA ILE A 394 -18.50 16.60 -6.74
C ILE A 394 -18.38 16.17 -5.27
N GLU A 395 -19.41 15.51 -4.74
CA GLU A 395 -19.48 15.08 -3.34
C GLU A 395 -19.11 13.60 -3.19
N VAL A 396 -18.39 13.28 -2.11
CA VAL A 396 -18.02 11.92 -1.72
C VAL A 396 -18.18 11.74 -0.21
N THR A 397 -18.19 10.50 0.25
CA THR A 397 -17.95 10.17 1.67
C THR A 397 -16.51 9.71 1.84
N CYS A 398 -16.02 9.58 3.08
CA CYS A 398 -14.72 8.94 3.30
C CYS A 398 -14.74 7.49 2.80
N GLU A 399 -15.85 6.79 3.00
CA GLU A 399 -16.03 5.40 2.60
C GLU A 399 -15.88 5.19 1.08
N SER A 400 -16.49 6.05 0.26
CA SER A 400 -16.39 5.93 -1.20
C SER A 400 -15.05 6.42 -1.74
N ALA A 401 -14.50 7.49 -1.15
CA ALA A 401 -13.20 8.03 -1.57
C ALA A 401 -12.01 7.12 -1.20
N SER A 402 -12.08 6.34 -0.12
CA SER A 402 -11.03 5.34 0.16
C SER A 402 -11.01 4.23 -0.88
N VAL A 403 -12.17 3.87 -1.47
CA VAL A 403 -12.24 2.91 -2.59
C VAL A 403 -11.66 3.53 -3.88
N MET A 404 -11.89 4.83 -4.13
CA MET A 404 -11.23 5.55 -5.25
C MET A 404 -9.70 5.53 -5.10
N ALA A 405 -9.19 5.82 -3.90
CA ALA A 405 -7.75 5.73 -3.59
C ALA A 405 -7.22 4.29 -3.74
N ALA A 406 -8.00 3.29 -3.35
CA ALA A 406 -7.62 1.88 -3.43
C ALA A 406 -7.62 1.36 -4.88
N THR A 407 -8.48 1.90 -5.75
CA THR A 407 -8.42 1.68 -7.21
C THR A 407 -7.10 2.19 -7.81
N LEU A 408 -6.56 3.31 -7.29
CA LEU A 408 -5.21 3.78 -7.65
C LEU A 408 -4.12 2.90 -7.02
N ALA A 409 -4.27 2.45 -5.77
CA ALA A 409 -3.34 1.50 -5.13
C ALA A 409 -3.23 0.18 -5.92
N ASN A 410 -4.33 -0.27 -6.52
CA ASN A 410 -4.48 -1.53 -7.25
C ASN A 410 -4.29 -1.39 -8.78
N GLY A 411 -3.43 -0.47 -9.23
CA GLY A 411 -3.05 -0.35 -10.63
C GLY A 411 -4.20 -0.05 -11.62
N GLY A 412 -5.29 0.55 -11.13
CA GLY A 412 -6.47 0.91 -11.92
C GLY A 412 -7.61 -0.12 -11.90
N ILE A 413 -7.53 -1.15 -11.04
CA ILE A 413 -8.58 -2.14 -10.85
C ILE A 413 -9.35 -1.84 -9.56
N CYS A 414 -10.67 -1.67 -9.63
CA CYS A 414 -11.48 -1.39 -8.46
C CYS A 414 -11.50 -2.60 -7.51
N PRO A 415 -11.05 -2.48 -6.24
CA PRO A 415 -10.80 -3.63 -5.37
C PRO A 415 -12.07 -4.40 -5.03
N ILE A 416 -13.21 -3.70 -4.85
CA ILE A 416 -14.50 -4.28 -4.48
C ILE A 416 -15.38 -4.69 -5.66
N THR A 417 -14.91 -4.59 -6.91
CA THR A 417 -15.65 -5.09 -8.10
C THR A 417 -14.80 -5.94 -9.04
N GLY A 418 -13.47 -5.79 -9.04
CA GLY A 418 -12.58 -6.41 -10.02
C GLY A 418 -12.58 -5.72 -11.39
N GLU A 419 -13.35 -4.64 -11.59
CA GLU A 419 -13.38 -3.91 -12.86
C GLU A 419 -12.07 -3.15 -13.08
N ARG A 420 -11.46 -3.28 -14.28
CA ARG A 420 -10.39 -2.38 -14.73
C ARG A 420 -11.01 -1.04 -15.14
N VAL A 421 -10.86 -0.04 -14.28
CA VAL A 421 -11.39 1.32 -14.48
C VAL A 421 -10.39 2.24 -15.18
N LEU A 422 -9.08 2.04 -14.97
CA LEU A 422 -8.02 2.90 -15.52
C LEU A 422 -6.89 2.08 -16.16
N SER A 423 -6.08 2.75 -16.99
CA SER A 423 -4.83 2.17 -17.51
C SER A 423 -3.73 2.23 -16.42
N PRO A 424 -2.88 1.21 -16.28
CA PRO A 424 -1.77 1.23 -15.32
C PRO A 424 -0.80 2.40 -15.52
N GLU A 425 -0.66 2.86 -16.77
CA GLU A 425 0.08 4.07 -17.15
C GLU A 425 -0.49 5.33 -16.49
N ALA A 426 -1.79 5.58 -16.67
CA ALA A 426 -2.46 6.73 -16.06
C ALA A 426 -2.32 6.71 -14.54
N VAL A 427 -2.47 5.54 -13.91
CA VAL A 427 -2.33 5.38 -12.46
C VAL A 427 -0.90 5.65 -12.00
N ARG A 428 0.12 5.05 -12.63
CA ARG A 428 1.54 5.30 -12.32
C ARG A 428 1.89 6.78 -12.38
N ASN A 429 1.48 7.46 -13.45
CA ASN A 429 1.77 8.88 -13.63
C ASN A 429 1.03 9.73 -12.58
N THR A 430 -0.23 9.41 -12.29
CA THR A 430 -1.04 10.09 -11.28
C THR A 430 -0.41 10.00 -9.90
N LEU A 431 0.03 8.80 -9.50
CA LEU A 431 0.70 8.59 -8.21
C LEU A 431 2.06 9.32 -8.13
N SER A 432 2.81 9.34 -9.23
CA SER A 432 4.08 10.08 -9.32
C SER A 432 3.87 11.59 -9.07
N LEU A 433 2.84 12.17 -9.70
CA LEU A 433 2.50 13.59 -9.57
C LEU A 433 1.80 13.91 -8.24
N MET A 434 1.09 12.97 -7.63
CA MET A 434 0.56 13.09 -6.26
C MET A 434 1.71 13.13 -5.24
N HIS A 435 2.73 12.29 -5.39
CA HIS A 435 3.92 12.30 -4.53
C HIS A 435 4.66 13.65 -4.61
N SER A 436 4.95 14.16 -5.81
CA SER A 436 5.75 15.39 -5.96
C SER A 436 4.97 16.71 -5.82
N CYS A 437 3.67 16.73 -6.11
CA CYS A 437 2.88 17.98 -6.28
C CYS A 437 1.54 17.99 -5.52
N GLY A 438 1.27 16.99 -4.66
CA GLY A 438 -0.07 16.73 -4.13
C GLY A 438 -0.57 17.62 -2.99
N MET A 439 0.32 18.15 -2.14
CA MET A 439 -0.01 18.76 -0.85
C MET A 439 0.26 20.28 -0.81
N TYR A 440 0.01 20.95 -1.94
CA TYR A 440 0.30 22.37 -2.15
C TYR A 440 1.79 22.68 -1.85
N ASP A 441 2.10 23.78 -1.16
CA ASP A 441 3.48 24.15 -0.80
C ASP A 441 4.13 23.11 0.16
N PHE A 442 3.34 22.28 0.84
CA PHE A 442 3.85 21.21 1.71
C PHE A 442 4.33 19.97 0.93
N SER A 443 4.08 19.87 -0.38
CA SER A 443 4.36 18.66 -1.18
C SER A 443 5.78 18.10 -1.01
N GLY A 444 6.81 18.96 -1.03
CA GLY A 444 8.20 18.52 -0.86
C GLY A 444 8.52 18.01 0.55
N GLN A 445 7.88 18.56 1.58
CA GLN A 445 8.05 18.10 2.97
C GLN A 445 7.25 16.81 3.21
N PHE A 446 6.04 16.71 2.67
CA PHE A 446 5.23 15.48 2.70
C PHE A 446 5.93 14.33 1.97
N ALA A 447 6.50 14.57 0.78
CA ALA A 447 7.27 13.58 0.03
C ALA A 447 8.56 13.11 0.74
N PHE A 448 9.14 13.94 1.61
CA PHE A 448 10.34 13.61 2.38
C PHE A 448 10.01 12.86 3.69
N HIS A 449 9.06 13.37 4.48
CA HIS A 449 8.71 12.81 5.79
C HIS A 449 7.69 11.67 5.72
N VAL A 450 6.64 11.80 4.90
CA VAL A 450 5.58 10.79 4.76
C VAL A 450 5.85 9.86 3.56
N GLY A 451 6.39 10.38 2.46
CA GLY A 451 6.80 9.60 1.29
C GLY A 451 5.67 9.02 0.45
N LEU A 452 4.41 9.13 0.87
CA LEU A 452 3.25 8.55 0.19
C LEU A 452 2.68 9.49 -0.89
N PRO A 453 2.14 8.97 -2.02
CA PRO A 453 1.29 9.73 -2.92
C PRO A 453 0.00 10.20 -2.23
N ALA A 454 -0.22 11.52 -2.17
CA ALA A 454 -1.41 12.12 -1.57
C ALA A 454 -1.98 13.29 -2.41
N LYS A 455 -3.21 13.71 -2.10
CA LYS A 455 -3.79 14.98 -2.57
C LYS A 455 -4.73 15.56 -1.51
N SER A 456 -4.45 16.77 -1.04
CA SER A 456 -5.37 17.54 -0.19
C SER A 456 -6.41 18.35 -0.99
N GLY A 457 -7.57 18.58 -0.38
CA GLY A 457 -8.67 19.45 -0.84
C GLY A 457 -9.13 20.41 0.26
N VAL A 458 -9.50 21.64 -0.12
CA VAL A 458 -9.86 22.72 0.82
C VAL A 458 -11.15 22.48 1.63
N ALA A 459 -11.89 21.41 1.33
CA ALA A 459 -12.95 20.91 2.21
C ALA A 459 -12.43 20.11 3.42
N GLY A 460 -11.10 20.00 3.61
CA GLY A 460 -10.47 19.25 4.69
C GLY A 460 -10.17 17.78 4.38
N GLY A 461 -10.31 17.36 3.12
CA GLY A 461 -10.06 15.97 2.71
C GLY A 461 -8.62 15.73 2.24
N ILE A 462 -8.06 14.57 2.55
CA ILE A 462 -6.77 14.08 2.01
C ILE A 462 -6.99 12.69 1.41
N LEU A 463 -6.90 12.61 0.08
CA LEU A 463 -6.86 11.36 -0.67
C LEU A 463 -5.43 10.80 -0.60
N LEU A 464 -5.22 9.70 0.11
CA LEU A 464 -3.91 9.09 0.37
C LEU A 464 -3.83 7.69 -0.24
N VAL A 465 -2.69 7.34 -0.86
CA VAL A 465 -2.48 6.02 -1.48
C VAL A 465 -1.21 5.37 -0.95
N VAL A 466 -1.30 4.11 -0.53
CA VAL A 466 -0.15 3.22 -0.28
C VAL A 466 -0.12 2.20 -1.43
N PRO A 467 0.74 2.39 -2.45
CA PRO A 467 0.71 1.58 -3.67
C PRO A 467 0.84 0.08 -3.42
N ASN A 468 0.01 -0.72 -4.08
CA ASN A 468 -0.12 -2.17 -3.91
C ASN A 468 -0.56 -2.63 -2.50
N VAL A 469 -1.03 -1.74 -1.62
CA VAL A 469 -1.53 -2.09 -0.27
C VAL A 469 -2.96 -1.57 -0.05
N MET A 470 -3.15 -0.25 -0.06
CA MET A 470 -4.45 0.36 0.29
C MET A 470 -4.60 1.80 -0.19
N GLY A 471 -5.86 2.23 -0.31
CA GLY A 471 -6.25 3.63 -0.35
C GLY A 471 -6.86 4.09 0.97
N ILE A 472 -6.63 5.34 1.34
CA ILE A 472 -7.14 5.98 2.55
C ILE A 472 -7.78 7.32 2.16
N MET A 473 -8.89 7.67 2.81
CA MET A 473 -9.39 9.04 2.88
C MET A 473 -9.43 9.49 4.34
N CYS A 474 -8.74 10.58 4.63
CA CYS A 474 -8.83 11.30 5.90
C CYS A 474 -9.60 12.61 5.68
N TRP A 475 -10.54 12.97 6.55
CA TRP A 475 -11.32 14.19 6.42
C TRP A 475 -11.50 14.92 7.75
N SER A 476 -10.95 16.12 7.87
CA SER A 476 -11.29 17.08 8.93
C SER A 476 -11.27 18.51 8.34
N PRO A 477 -12.38 19.27 8.42
CA PRO A 477 -12.50 20.61 7.83
C PRO A 477 -11.43 21.64 8.23
N PRO A 478 -10.86 21.66 9.45
CA PRO A 478 -9.80 22.62 9.82
C PRO A 478 -8.50 22.42 9.01
N LEU A 479 -8.12 23.48 8.29
CA LEU A 479 -6.90 23.56 7.49
C LEU A 479 -5.75 24.22 8.23
N ASP A 480 -4.53 23.85 7.87
CA ASP A 480 -3.29 24.54 8.20
C ASP A 480 -3.09 25.81 7.35
N LYS A 481 -1.97 26.51 7.59
CA LYS A 481 -1.59 27.73 6.86
C LYS A 481 -1.17 27.48 5.38
N LEU A 482 -1.16 26.23 4.93
CA LEU A 482 -0.79 25.79 3.58
C LEU A 482 -1.99 25.20 2.80
N GLY A 483 -3.17 25.10 3.43
CA GLY A 483 -4.41 24.60 2.83
C GLY A 483 -4.63 23.08 3.01
N ASN A 484 -3.92 22.42 3.92
CA ASN A 484 -4.03 20.99 4.19
C ASN A 484 -4.75 20.71 5.52
N SER A 485 -5.50 19.61 5.62
CA SER A 485 -6.19 19.23 6.88
C SER A 485 -5.19 18.95 8.01
N VAL A 486 -5.39 19.58 9.17
CA VAL A 486 -4.48 19.47 10.33
C VAL A 486 -4.44 18.05 10.87
N ARG A 487 -5.61 17.49 11.23
CA ARG A 487 -5.72 16.10 11.72
C ARG A 487 -5.29 15.09 10.65
N GLY A 488 -5.60 15.38 9.39
CA GLY A 488 -5.19 14.57 8.25
C GLY A 488 -3.67 14.46 8.09
N ILE A 489 -2.92 15.57 8.21
CA ILE A 489 -1.44 15.52 8.16
C ILE A 489 -0.86 14.76 9.35
N GLN A 490 -1.38 14.96 10.57
CA GLN A 490 -0.89 14.24 11.75
C GLN A 490 -1.08 12.73 11.57
N PHE A 491 -2.29 12.29 11.22
CA PHE A 491 -2.58 10.88 10.95
C PHE A 491 -1.65 10.30 9.87
N CYS A 492 -1.40 11.03 8.77
CA CYS A 492 -0.47 10.60 7.72
C CYS A 492 0.97 10.44 8.21
N THR A 493 1.38 11.20 9.24
CA THR A 493 2.73 11.19 9.81
C THR A 493 2.86 10.03 10.80
N ASP A 494 1.98 9.96 11.80
CA ASP A 494 1.94 8.89 12.81
C ASP A 494 1.85 7.50 12.14
N LEU A 495 1.07 7.39 11.05
CA LEU A 495 0.94 6.16 10.24
C LEU A 495 2.28 5.65 9.69
N VAL A 496 3.17 6.52 9.21
CA VAL A 496 4.48 6.11 8.66
C VAL A 496 5.59 6.06 9.70
N GLU A 497 5.40 6.66 10.87
CA GLU A 497 6.27 6.42 12.02
C GLU A 497 6.02 5.03 12.60
N LEU A 498 4.75 4.58 12.68
CA LEU A 498 4.36 3.25 13.14
C LEU A 498 4.60 2.13 12.11
N PHE A 499 4.28 2.34 10.83
CA PHE A 499 4.33 1.31 9.79
C PHE A 499 5.40 1.57 8.70
N ASN A 500 5.97 0.50 8.14
CA ASN A 500 6.95 0.58 7.03
C ASN A 500 6.29 0.83 5.65
N PHE A 501 5.45 1.88 5.59
CA PHE A 501 4.70 2.29 4.40
C PHE A 501 5.35 3.44 3.61
N HIS A 502 6.36 4.14 4.16
CA HIS A 502 7.08 5.19 3.43
C HIS A 502 7.64 4.61 2.13
N ASN A 503 7.51 5.32 0.99
CA ASN A 503 7.84 4.76 -0.32
C ASN A 503 9.32 4.35 -0.49
N TYR A 504 10.20 4.82 0.40
CA TYR A 504 11.62 4.47 0.44
C TYR A 504 12.03 3.69 1.71
N ASP A 505 11.08 3.21 2.53
CA ASP A 505 11.36 2.30 3.64
C ASP A 505 11.83 0.92 3.14
N ASN A 506 12.64 0.24 3.97
CA ASN A 506 13.16 -1.08 3.65
C ASN A 506 12.16 -2.19 4.03
N LEU A 507 11.82 -3.07 3.09
CA LEU A 507 10.88 -4.19 3.34
C LEU A 507 11.50 -5.40 4.08
N ARG A 508 12.80 -5.40 4.39
CA ARG A 508 13.51 -6.51 5.07
C ARG A 508 14.14 -6.10 6.39
N HIS A 509 14.66 -4.88 6.47
CA HIS A 509 15.45 -4.37 7.59
C HIS A 509 14.91 -2.99 8.01
N PHE A 510 13.81 -3.00 8.76
CA PHE A 510 13.15 -1.81 9.29
C PHE A 510 13.25 -1.81 10.82
N ALA A 511 13.63 -0.68 11.40
CA ALA A 511 13.85 -0.56 12.84
C ALA A 511 12.53 -0.23 13.56
N LYS A 512 12.07 -1.13 14.44
CA LYS A 512 10.89 -1.01 15.33
C LYS A 512 9.51 -0.81 14.67
N LYS A 513 9.42 -0.34 13.42
CA LYS A 513 8.16 -0.23 12.68
C LYS A 513 7.47 -1.59 12.49
N HIS A 514 6.17 -1.56 12.27
CA HIS A 514 5.36 -2.73 11.93
C HIS A 514 5.21 -2.89 10.41
N ASP A 515 5.09 -4.14 9.94
CA ASP A 515 4.82 -4.48 8.54
C ASP A 515 3.56 -5.36 8.45
N PRO A 516 2.35 -4.76 8.26
CA PRO A 516 1.09 -5.48 8.32
C PRO A 516 0.87 -6.38 7.09
N ARG A 517 1.79 -6.41 6.13
CA ARG A 517 1.84 -7.40 5.03
C ARG A 517 2.33 -8.78 5.49
N ARG A 518 2.74 -8.91 6.75
CA ARG A 518 3.22 -10.14 7.38
C ARG A 518 2.34 -10.49 8.57
N GLU A 519 2.14 -11.77 8.83
CA GLU A 519 1.52 -12.22 10.09
C GLU A 519 2.49 -11.95 11.26
N GLY A 520 2.10 -11.10 12.22
CA GLY A 520 3.03 -10.58 13.23
C GLY A 520 3.67 -11.66 14.11
N GLY A 521 2.88 -12.63 14.57
CA GLY A 521 3.38 -13.79 15.32
C GLY A 521 4.30 -14.69 14.50
N ASP A 522 3.94 -14.96 13.25
CA ASP A 522 4.72 -15.78 12.31
C ASP A 522 6.07 -15.13 11.96
N GLN A 523 6.15 -13.80 11.83
CA GLN A 523 7.42 -13.11 11.63
C GLN A 523 8.36 -13.26 12.84
N ARG A 524 7.84 -13.18 14.08
CA ARG A 524 8.64 -13.46 15.28
C ARG A 524 9.11 -14.92 15.27
N VAL A 525 8.17 -15.87 15.15
CA VAL A 525 8.46 -17.33 15.18
C VAL A 525 9.44 -17.74 14.08
N LYS A 526 9.32 -17.24 12.85
CA LYS A 526 10.29 -17.49 11.78
C LYS A 526 11.67 -16.91 12.06
N SER A 527 11.74 -15.75 12.72
CA SER A 527 13.04 -15.17 13.12
C SER A 527 13.73 -16.05 14.15
N VAL A 528 12.99 -16.54 15.16
CA VAL A 528 13.47 -17.53 16.13
C VAL A 528 13.91 -18.82 15.44
N ILE A 529 13.07 -19.42 14.60
CA ILE A 529 13.39 -20.69 13.93
C ILE A 529 14.65 -20.55 13.06
N ASN A 530 14.82 -19.44 12.34
CA ASN A 530 16.03 -19.19 11.55
C ASN A 530 17.28 -19.01 12.42
N LEU A 531 17.15 -18.34 13.56
CA LEU A 531 18.22 -18.17 14.56
C LEU A 531 18.65 -19.52 15.17
N LEU A 532 17.69 -20.35 15.59
CA LEU A 532 17.95 -21.66 16.17
C LEU A 532 18.45 -22.68 15.14
N PHE A 533 17.96 -22.62 13.89
CA PHE A 533 18.46 -23.48 12.82
C PHE A 533 19.92 -23.16 12.44
N ALA A 534 20.32 -21.89 12.50
CA ALA A 534 21.73 -21.50 12.37
C ALA A 534 22.59 -22.00 13.54
N ALA A 535 22.05 -22.06 14.76
CA ALA A 535 22.73 -22.67 15.90
C ALA A 535 22.86 -24.20 15.74
N TYR A 536 21.80 -24.88 15.33
CA TYR A 536 21.76 -26.34 15.06
C TYR A 536 22.74 -26.77 13.96
N THR A 537 22.82 -26.00 12.87
CA THR A 537 23.72 -26.29 11.73
C THR A 537 25.16 -25.83 11.93
N GLY A 538 25.46 -25.11 13.03
CA GLY A 538 26.78 -24.53 13.28
C GLY A 538 27.14 -23.32 12.39
N ASP A 539 26.19 -22.72 11.64
CA ASP A 539 26.47 -21.52 10.81
C ASP A 539 26.62 -20.26 11.68
N ALA A 540 27.78 -20.15 12.34
CA ALA A 540 28.21 -18.96 13.03
C ALA A 540 28.28 -17.71 12.11
N SER A 541 28.31 -17.88 10.78
CA SER A 541 28.23 -16.75 9.83
C SER A 541 26.79 -16.27 9.62
N ALA A 542 25.77 -17.13 9.73
CA ALA A 542 24.37 -16.70 9.88
C ALA A 542 24.15 -15.98 11.20
N LEU A 543 24.66 -16.51 12.31
CA LEU A 543 24.53 -15.87 13.62
C LEU A 543 25.22 -14.50 13.66
N ARG A 544 26.42 -14.37 13.06
CA ARG A 544 27.10 -13.07 12.85
C ARG A 544 26.25 -12.09 12.03
N ARG A 545 25.53 -12.55 11.00
CA ARG A 545 24.59 -11.72 10.22
C ARG A 545 23.36 -11.30 11.05
N PHE A 546 22.79 -12.19 11.85
CA PHE A 546 21.62 -11.89 12.69
C PHE A 546 21.97 -10.90 13.81
N ALA A 547 23.06 -11.11 14.54
CA ALA A 547 23.55 -10.18 15.56
C ALA A 547 23.85 -8.79 14.97
N LEU A 548 24.50 -8.73 13.79
CA LEU A 548 24.76 -7.46 13.09
C LEU A 548 23.47 -6.74 12.65
N SER A 549 22.38 -7.48 12.42
CA SER A 549 21.06 -6.91 12.11
C SER A 549 20.27 -6.43 13.35
N SER A 550 20.90 -6.39 14.53
CA SER A 550 20.28 -6.08 15.82
C SER A 550 19.12 -7.01 16.18
N MET A 551 19.21 -8.29 15.78
CA MET A 551 18.31 -9.32 16.26
C MET A 551 18.61 -9.63 17.73
N ASP A 552 17.58 -9.70 18.56
CA ASP A 552 17.70 -10.22 19.92
C ASP A 552 18.05 -11.72 19.88
N MET A 553 19.17 -12.07 20.52
CA MET A 553 19.76 -13.41 20.51
C MET A 553 19.26 -14.27 21.69
N GLU A 554 18.51 -13.70 22.63
CA GLU A 554 17.89 -14.40 23.77
C GLU A 554 16.48 -14.91 23.45
N GLN A 555 16.01 -14.75 22.20
CA GLN A 555 14.71 -15.25 21.78
C GLN A 555 14.59 -16.78 21.90
N ARG A 556 13.38 -17.23 22.20
CA ARG A 556 13.06 -18.61 22.59
C ARG A 556 12.04 -19.27 21.66
N ASP A 557 12.19 -20.58 21.45
CA ASP A 557 11.18 -21.40 20.78
C ASP A 557 9.97 -21.71 21.68
N TYR A 558 9.07 -22.55 21.17
CA TYR A 558 7.90 -23.03 21.90
C TYR A 558 8.27 -23.90 23.11
N ASP A 559 9.44 -24.54 23.13
CA ASP A 559 10.02 -25.29 24.24
C ASP A 559 10.88 -24.39 25.18
N SER A 560 10.74 -23.06 25.05
CA SER A 560 11.46 -22.04 25.83
C SER A 560 12.98 -22.02 25.66
N ARG A 561 13.55 -22.76 24.70
CA ARG A 561 14.99 -22.87 24.46
C ARG A 561 15.52 -21.70 23.63
N THR A 562 16.70 -21.22 24.01
CA THR A 562 17.47 -20.18 23.29
C THR A 562 18.48 -20.80 22.32
N ALA A 563 19.12 -19.98 21.48
CA ALA A 563 20.21 -20.41 20.59
C ALA A 563 21.37 -21.09 21.33
N LEU A 564 21.59 -20.75 22.61
CA LEU A 564 22.63 -21.34 23.44
C LEU A 564 22.34 -22.79 23.85
N HIS A 565 21.06 -23.13 24.09
CA HIS A 565 20.65 -24.52 24.37
C HIS A 565 20.94 -25.40 23.14
N VAL A 566 20.37 -25.02 21.99
CA VAL A 566 20.51 -25.76 20.72
C VAL A 566 21.98 -25.91 20.29
N ALA A 567 22.79 -24.87 20.45
CA ALA A 567 24.23 -24.95 20.16
C ALA A 567 25.01 -25.85 21.14
N ALA A 568 24.52 -26.00 22.37
CA ALA A 568 25.15 -26.80 23.42
C ALA A 568 24.78 -28.28 23.31
N ALA A 569 23.54 -28.60 22.94
CA ALA A 569 23.07 -29.95 22.64
C ALA A 569 23.78 -30.59 21.42
N GLU A 570 24.15 -29.77 20.42
CA GLU A 570 24.85 -30.23 19.20
C GLU A 570 26.39 -30.11 19.28
N GLY A 571 26.94 -29.52 20.34
CA GLY A 571 28.40 -29.41 20.55
C GLY A 571 29.13 -28.29 19.79
N HIS A 572 28.43 -27.30 19.21
CA HIS A 572 29.03 -26.30 18.31
C HIS A 572 29.83 -25.21 19.04
N THR A 573 31.08 -25.51 19.43
CA THR A 573 31.87 -24.58 20.28
C THR A 573 32.20 -23.21 19.66
N GLU A 574 32.20 -23.03 18.34
CA GLU A 574 32.30 -21.69 17.72
C GLU A 574 31.04 -20.88 17.99
N VAL A 575 29.86 -21.50 17.86
CA VAL A 575 28.56 -20.87 18.12
C VAL A 575 28.42 -20.54 19.61
N VAL A 576 28.75 -21.47 20.51
CA VAL A 576 28.69 -21.25 21.96
C VAL A 576 29.59 -20.08 22.37
N ARG A 577 30.83 -20.01 21.87
CA ARG A 577 31.71 -18.86 22.08
C ARG A 577 31.11 -17.57 21.52
N PHE A 578 30.61 -17.57 20.29
CA PHE A 578 30.01 -16.38 19.68
C PHE A 578 28.83 -15.83 20.50
N LEU A 579 27.94 -16.70 20.99
CA LEU A 579 26.78 -16.30 21.80
C LEU A 579 27.18 -15.72 23.16
N LEU A 580 28.20 -16.28 23.82
CA LEU A 580 28.67 -15.84 25.15
C LEU A 580 29.60 -14.62 25.08
N GLU A 581 30.54 -14.58 24.13
CA GLU A 581 31.59 -13.56 24.05
C GLU A 581 31.12 -12.31 23.30
N ALA A 582 30.52 -12.49 22.12
CA ALA A 582 30.12 -11.37 21.26
C ALA A 582 28.68 -10.91 21.54
N CYS A 583 27.74 -11.84 21.72
CA CYS A 583 26.33 -11.49 21.95
C CYS A 583 25.97 -11.34 23.45
N LYS A 584 26.81 -11.82 24.37
CA LYS A 584 26.59 -11.77 25.83
C LYS A 584 25.24 -12.34 26.30
N VAL A 585 24.79 -13.41 25.64
CA VAL A 585 23.59 -14.17 26.04
C VAL A 585 23.81 -14.75 27.44
N ASN A 586 22.76 -14.77 28.25
CA ASN A 586 22.73 -15.41 29.57
C ASN A 586 23.24 -16.86 29.48
N PRO A 587 24.21 -17.30 30.32
CA PRO A 587 24.73 -18.66 30.31
C PRO A 587 23.85 -19.66 31.09
N VAL A 588 22.96 -19.19 31.96
CA VAL A 588 22.07 -20.01 32.81
C VAL A 588 20.56 -19.78 32.57
N PRO A 589 20.06 -19.66 31.32
CA PRO A 589 18.64 -19.71 31.04
C PRO A 589 18.13 -21.13 31.29
N ARG A 590 16.80 -21.27 31.46
CA ARG A 590 16.14 -22.57 31.56
C ARG A 590 15.16 -22.79 30.42
N ASP A 591 15.07 -24.02 29.94
CA ASP A 591 14.09 -24.51 28.97
C ASP A 591 12.71 -24.78 29.64
N ARG A 592 11.80 -25.43 28.90
CA ARG A 592 10.49 -25.90 29.38
C ARG A 592 10.58 -27.00 30.45
N TRP A 593 11.64 -27.79 30.46
CA TRP A 593 11.83 -28.94 31.35
C TRP A 593 12.60 -28.59 32.64
N GLY A 594 13.19 -27.39 32.70
CA GLY A 594 13.98 -26.87 33.80
C GLY A 594 15.50 -27.01 33.62
N ASN A 595 15.96 -27.59 32.51
CA ASN A 595 17.36 -27.79 32.17
C ASN A 595 18.01 -26.46 31.77
N THR A 596 19.32 -26.36 31.96
CA THR A 596 20.17 -25.30 31.40
C THR A 596 20.93 -25.81 30.17
N PRO A 597 21.56 -24.92 29.36
CA PRO A 597 22.45 -25.33 28.28
C PRO A 597 23.62 -26.24 28.74
N MET A 598 24.03 -26.15 30.02
CA MET A 598 25.06 -27.02 30.58
C MET A 598 24.52 -28.43 30.85
N ASP A 599 23.28 -28.55 31.31
CA ASP A 599 22.62 -29.84 31.50
C ASP A 599 22.39 -30.54 30.15
N GLU A 600 21.96 -29.80 29.10
CA GLU A 600 21.89 -30.32 27.74
C GLU A 600 23.28 -30.79 27.24
N ALA A 601 24.33 -29.99 27.39
CA ALA A 601 25.68 -30.37 26.97
C ALA A 601 26.22 -31.60 27.74
N VAL A 602 25.88 -31.78 29.03
CA VAL A 602 26.20 -32.99 29.80
C VAL A 602 25.39 -34.18 29.30
N GLN A 603 24.10 -34.01 29.03
CA GLN A 603 23.20 -35.08 28.55
C GLN A 603 23.63 -35.64 27.19
N PHE A 604 24.09 -34.79 26.27
CA PHE A 604 24.59 -35.20 24.94
C PHE A 604 26.11 -35.50 24.91
N GLY A 605 26.84 -35.19 25.98
CA GLY A 605 28.25 -35.59 26.17
C GLY A 605 29.30 -34.61 25.64
N HIS A 606 28.95 -33.35 25.38
CA HIS A 606 29.82 -32.31 24.83
C HIS A 606 30.70 -31.64 25.90
N HIS A 607 31.69 -32.40 26.39
CA HIS A 607 32.60 -32.00 27.48
C HIS A 607 33.36 -30.68 27.21
N ASP A 608 33.64 -30.36 25.96
CA ASP A 608 34.27 -29.12 25.52
C ASP A 608 33.32 -27.92 25.64
N VAL A 609 32.04 -28.07 25.27
CA VAL A 609 30.98 -27.09 25.54
C VAL A 609 30.76 -26.92 27.05
N VAL A 610 30.67 -28.01 27.82
CA VAL A 610 30.53 -27.94 29.30
C VAL A 610 31.67 -27.13 29.92
N THR A 611 32.91 -27.35 29.45
CA THR A 611 34.08 -26.59 29.90
C THR A 611 33.95 -25.10 29.59
N ILE A 612 33.38 -24.72 28.45
CA ILE A 612 33.11 -23.32 28.10
C ILE A 612 32.02 -22.74 29.01
N LEU A 613 30.88 -23.44 29.15
CA LEU A 613 29.74 -22.95 29.93
C LEU A 613 30.10 -22.71 31.41
N GLN A 614 30.79 -23.66 32.07
CA GLN A 614 31.30 -23.49 33.43
C GLN A 614 32.16 -22.22 33.56
N ASN A 615 33.10 -22.03 32.63
CA ASN A 615 34.00 -20.86 32.60
C ASN A 615 33.29 -19.52 32.40
N TYR A 616 32.04 -19.50 31.93
CA TYR A 616 31.21 -18.29 31.83
C TYR A 616 30.21 -18.17 32.98
N GLN A 617 29.66 -19.28 33.48
CA GLN A 617 28.83 -19.31 34.67
C GLN A 617 29.58 -18.78 35.92
N ASP A 618 30.83 -19.20 36.12
CA ASP A 618 31.68 -18.73 37.23
C ASP A 618 32.01 -17.22 37.15
N LYS A 619 31.84 -16.60 35.98
CA LYS A 619 32.06 -15.16 35.73
C LYS A 619 30.75 -14.37 35.66
N TYR A 620 29.60 -15.04 35.57
CA TYR A 620 28.31 -14.41 35.37
C TYR A 620 27.71 -13.97 36.70
N SER A 621 28.08 -12.77 37.13
CA SER A 621 27.28 -12.05 38.12
C SER A 621 25.94 -11.69 37.47
N PRO A 622 24.79 -12.14 38.00
CA PRO A 622 23.51 -11.70 37.48
C PRO A 622 23.39 -10.19 37.69
N HIS A 623 23.09 -9.44 36.63
CA HIS A 623 22.53 -8.11 36.82
C HIS A 623 21.26 -8.27 37.66
N ALA A 624 21.17 -7.54 38.77
CA ALA A 624 20.02 -7.61 39.65
C ALA A 624 18.76 -7.24 38.87
N ALA A 625 17.91 -8.25 38.63
CA ALA A 625 16.53 -7.99 38.25
C ALA A 625 15.90 -7.19 39.40
N ALA A 626 15.40 -6.00 39.10
CA ALA A 626 14.50 -5.31 40.03
C ALA A 626 13.27 -6.19 40.25
N ASP A 627 12.66 -6.12 41.43
CA ASP A 627 11.53 -6.98 41.79
C ASP A 627 10.27 -6.66 40.97
N ASP A 628 10.16 -7.28 39.79
CA ASP A 628 8.93 -7.40 38.98
C ASP A 628 7.86 -8.30 39.63
N LYS A 629 7.85 -8.31 40.97
CA LYS A 629 6.76 -8.80 41.83
C LYS A 629 5.95 -7.66 42.44
N GLU A 630 6.57 -6.49 42.71
CA GLU A 630 5.80 -5.32 43.17
C GLU A 630 4.96 -4.68 42.04
N SER A 631 5.35 -4.88 40.77
CA SER A 631 4.62 -4.38 39.59
C SER A 631 3.32 -5.16 39.36
N ALA A 632 3.32 -6.47 39.63
CA ALA A 632 2.17 -7.36 39.41
C ALA A 632 1.02 -7.09 40.39
N GLU A 633 1.29 -6.95 41.69
CA GLU A 633 0.25 -6.74 42.71
C GLU A 633 -0.38 -5.33 42.59
N LYS A 634 0.43 -4.30 42.32
CA LYS A 634 -0.05 -2.92 42.12
C LYS A 634 -0.88 -2.73 40.84
N SER A 635 -0.87 -3.68 39.91
CA SER A 635 -1.69 -3.66 38.69
C SER A 635 -3.06 -4.34 38.86
N LEU A 636 -3.31 -5.04 39.98
CA LEU A 636 -4.61 -5.67 40.27
C LEU A 636 -5.48 -4.78 41.16
N ASP A 637 -4.90 -4.12 42.16
CA ASP A 637 -5.60 -3.15 43.03
C ASP A 637 -6.00 -1.85 42.31
N SER A 638 -5.62 -1.67 41.04
CA SER A 638 -6.05 -0.54 40.18
C SER A 638 -7.18 -0.90 39.19
N LEU A 639 -7.81 -2.07 39.35
CA LEU A 639 -8.88 -2.58 38.48
C LEU A 639 -10.12 -3.09 39.26
N LEU A 640 -10.30 -2.59 40.49
CA LEU A 640 -11.52 -2.65 41.30
C LEU A 640 -11.99 -1.24 41.68
#